data_AF-A0A1W9WGI2-F1
#
_entry.id   AF-A0A1W9WGI2-F1
#
_cell.length_a   1.000
_cell.length_b   1.000
_cell.length_c   1.000
_cell.angle_alpha   90.00
_cell.angle_beta   90.00
_cell.angle_gamma   90.00
#
_symmetry.space_group_name_H-M   'P 1'
#
loop_
_entity.id
_entity.type
_entity.pdbx_description
1 polymer ?
#
loop_
_entity_poly.entity_id
_entity_poly.type
_entity_poly.pdbx_seq_one_letter_code
_entity_poly.pdbx_strand_id
1 'polypeptide(L)'
;MEISGTSNRILEVNLTQRDVKEIKVYEKDRKMYLGAKGLGLKLLYDRLAPGIDPLGEDNYLAFMMGVFMGTGAPCSGRFAAVTKSPLTGIMLSSSCGGPFGMALKTAGYDGLLVTGRSENPVYLIIDDQGVNFEDASSLWGMDAEKAQESLQNDKKYGMLTIGPAGENRVPIANIRSGDRFLGRGGMGAVMGSKNLKAIVAKGGAFNIVPKDPDLFDKVKKRATAYIKRNSTSNDLRTFGSSDNVDWCNDGGILPVNNFQGGRHDSGGKISGKTMRDLYQTRYHTCKPCSILCGHKGTLEDGSVHPVPEYETVGLLGSNLGVYDPDQIVEWNDLCGHLGMDTISTGAVLGWVMEAGEKGLLNTPLRFGSPEGVTNAIQDMADGKDFGEEMARGTRWLSEKYGGREFAAQVKGLEMAAYDPRGSWGQGLSYAVANRGACHLSAYPVSLEVRFGLLNPLTKRAKARFVYFFENLHLPPVAIMLMDVSIFSKLFSSITGMGMNQWEMLKAGNRIHTLERLMNTREGIRRKDDTLPERFLKEGRSCDEAHHTVPLYEMLDDYYKLRGYNHQGIPSAGTLRKLGIELKDPGSSFEKDADFRFIVPKGKRVKRLYLSIMLWFVGRAMQAAAKVDKGVKKEFESIPNGFRFALAVSPAGPAMVMEKTSKGRVKYVGSKPGGKPLDLNIRIKHLEAAILLFTFQESTAMAGAMDRLVVEGDVPQACTVVRILDMVEVLLLPKIVAKLAVKRYPSWSPVRKYLGRCMVYVRAVLGF
;
A
#
# COMPACT_ATOMS: atom_id res chain seq x y z
N MET A 1 -20.96 9.20 35.81
CA MET A 1 -21.70 10.14 34.93
C MET A 1 -22.06 9.44 33.63
N GLU A 2 -22.89 10.04 32.77
CA GLU A 2 -23.25 9.44 31.47
C GLU A 2 -22.86 10.36 30.30
N ILE A 3 -22.44 9.75 29.19
CA ILE A 3 -22.27 10.42 27.90
C ILE A 3 -23.24 9.77 26.92
N SER A 4 -24.20 10.57 26.44
CA SER A 4 -25.14 10.14 25.40
C SER A 4 -24.50 10.26 24.01
N GLY A 5 -24.20 9.11 23.41
CA GLY A 5 -23.57 8.96 22.10
C GLY A 5 -22.04 9.04 22.15
N THR A 6 -21.47 10.09 21.55
CA THR A 6 -20.03 10.32 21.48
C THR A 6 -19.69 11.56 22.28
N SER A 7 -18.57 11.55 23.03
CA SER A 7 -18.18 12.74 23.79
C SER A 7 -17.84 13.90 22.86
N ASN A 8 -17.35 13.59 21.65
CA ASN A 8 -16.83 14.54 20.69
C ASN A 8 -15.69 15.41 21.24
N ARG A 9 -14.99 14.91 22.27
CA ARG A 9 -13.82 15.54 22.89
C ARG A 9 -12.58 14.76 22.49
N ILE A 10 -11.55 15.45 22.01
CA ILE A 10 -10.25 14.86 21.66
C ILE A 10 -9.17 15.66 22.38
N LEU A 11 -8.22 14.98 23.01
CA LEU A 11 -7.05 15.62 23.57
C LEU A 11 -5.98 15.79 22.49
N GLU A 12 -5.36 16.96 22.40
CA GLU A 12 -4.17 17.23 21.57
C GLU A 12 -3.03 17.63 22.50
N VAL A 13 -2.00 16.80 22.54
CA VAL A 13 -0.85 16.90 23.44
C VAL A 13 0.40 17.21 22.62
N ASN A 14 1.09 18.29 22.97
CA ASN A 14 2.42 18.61 22.44
C ASN A 14 3.47 18.29 23.51
N LEU A 15 4.33 17.31 23.24
CA LEU A 15 5.35 16.84 24.19
C LEU A 15 6.49 17.83 24.38
N THR A 16 6.83 18.62 23.35
CA THR A 16 7.91 19.63 23.43
C THR A 16 7.50 20.77 24.35
N GLN A 17 6.27 21.28 24.18
CA GLN A 17 5.74 22.40 24.97
C GLN A 17 5.05 21.97 26.27
N ARG A 18 4.83 20.67 26.46
CA ARG A 18 3.95 20.10 27.49
C ARG A 18 2.56 20.76 27.53
N ASP A 19 2.06 21.10 26.35
CA ASP A 19 0.76 21.75 26.16
C ASP A 19 -0.33 20.71 25.89
N VAL A 20 -1.52 20.93 26.45
CA VAL A 20 -2.68 20.04 26.32
C VAL A 20 -3.88 20.89 25.94
N LYS A 21 -4.47 20.56 24.79
CA LYS A 21 -5.67 21.22 24.27
C LYS A 21 -6.78 20.22 24.07
N GLU A 22 -8.01 20.66 24.28
CA GLU A 22 -9.20 19.88 23.91
C GLU A 22 -9.77 20.38 22.58
N ILE A 23 -9.93 19.47 21.63
CA ILE A 23 -10.59 19.69 20.35
C ILE A 23 -12.00 19.13 20.41
N LYS A 24 -12.96 19.93 19.97
CA LYS A 24 -14.34 19.50 19.75
C LYS A 24 -14.53 18.95 18.34
N VAL A 25 -15.16 17.78 18.22
CA VAL A 25 -15.57 17.19 16.94
C VAL A 25 -16.97 17.67 16.58
N TYR A 26 -17.10 18.33 15.43
CA TYR A 26 -18.40 18.78 14.93
C TYR A 26 -19.18 17.65 14.25
N GLU A 27 -20.52 17.73 14.28
CA GLU A 27 -21.40 16.72 13.68
C GLU A 27 -21.13 16.52 12.17
N LYS A 28 -20.76 17.59 11.45
CA LYS A 28 -20.37 17.51 10.04
C LYS A 28 -19.21 16.51 9.84
N ASP A 29 -18.13 16.66 10.60
CA ASP A 29 -16.96 15.78 10.48
C ASP A 29 -17.26 14.37 11.00
N ARG A 30 -18.01 14.25 12.10
CA ARG A 30 -18.47 12.97 12.62
C ARG A 30 -19.31 12.21 11.59
N LYS A 31 -20.20 12.88 10.86
CA LYS A 31 -21.02 12.26 9.81
C LYS A 31 -20.21 11.95 8.55
N MET A 32 -19.28 12.82 8.16
CA MET A 32 -18.48 12.65 6.94
C MET A 32 -17.37 11.61 7.07
N TYR A 33 -16.74 11.51 8.25
CA TYR A 33 -15.54 10.72 8.50
C TYR A 33 -15.72 9.68 9.61
N LEU A 34 -16.93 9.53 10.12
CA LEU A 34 -17.28 8.55 11.15
C LEU A 34 -16.43 8.78 12.42
N GLY A 35 -15.68 7.77 12.85
CA GLY A 35 -14.70 7.88 13.93
C GLY A 35 -13.44 7.10 13.59
N ALA A 36 -12.68 6.73 14.61
CA ALA A 36 -11.48 5.90 14.44
C ALA A 36 -10.56 6.43 13.30
N LYS A 37 -10.19 5.56 12.36
CA LYS A 37 -9.30 5.88 11.22
C LYS A 37 -9.75 7.10 10.42
N GLY A 38 -11.05 7.21 10.13
CA GLY A 38 -11.56 8.26 9.24
C GLY A 38 -11.40 9.65 9.83
N LEU A 39 -11.81 9.80 11.09
CA LEU A 39 -11.66 11.06 11.80
C LEU A 39 -10.18 11.38 12.07
N GLY A 40 -9.37 10.38 12.42
CA GLY A 40 -7.92 10.55 12.57
C GLY A 40 -7.26 11.08 11.30
N LEU A 41 -7.54 10.48 10.14
CA LEU A 41 -7.03 10.95 8.86
C LEU A 41 -7.47 12.39 8.54
N LYS A 42 -8.72 12.77 8.83
CA LYS A 42 -9.19 14.15 8.64
C LYS A 42 -8.39 15.13 9.50
N LEU A 43 -8.23 14.83 10.79
CA LEU A 43 -7.50 15.69 11.73
C LEU A 43 -6.02 15.81 11.36
N LEU A 44 -5.40 14.71 10.90
CA LEU A 44 -4.01 14.71 10.43
C LEU A 44 -3.87 15.45 9.11
N TYR A 45 -4.80 15.27 8.16
CA TYR A 45 -4.80 16.04 6.92
C TYR A 45 -4.86 17.55 7.19
N ASP A 46 -5.61 17.96 8.20
CA ASP A 46 -5.76 19.36 8.64
C ASP A 46 -4.50 19.93 9.32
N ARG A 47 -3.55 19.09 9.75
CA ARG A 47 -2.35 19.53 10.49
C ARG A 47 -1.05 19.27 9.73
N LEU A 48 -0.91 18.11 9.11
CA LEU A 48 0.34 17.67 8.49
C LEU A 48 0.62 18.38 7.17
N ALA A 49 1.85 18.88 7.06
CA ALA A 49 2.46 19.26 5.79
C ALA A 49 2.93 18.00 5.02
N PRO A 50 2.98 18.03 3.68
CA PRO A 50 3.62 16.98 2.90
C PRO A 50 5.11 16.89 3.22
N GLY A 51 5.71 15.71 3.08
CA GLY A 51 7.16 15.55 3.10
C GLY A 51 7.79 15.64 4.49
N ILE A 52 6.99 15.76 5.56
CA ILE A 52 7.52 15.72 6.94
C ILE A 52 8.31 14.43 7.20
N ASP A 53 9.32 14.52 8.07
CA ASP A 53 10.03 13.34 8.55
C ASP A 53 9.10 12.48 9.43
N PRO A 54 8.90 11.18 9.11
CA PRO A 54 8.10 10.28 9.94
C PRO A 54 8.59 10.13 11.38
N LEU A 55 9.89 10.34 11.67
CA LEU A 55 10.44 10.28 13.03
C LEU A 55 10.64 11.67 13.64
N GLY A 56 10.20 12.72 12.94
CA GLY A 56 10.31 14.11 13.36
C GLY A 56 9.26 14.54 14.38
N GLU A 57 9.47 15.72 14.96
CA GLU A 57 8.54 16.33 15.94
C GLU A 57 7.18 16.66 15.31
N ASP A 58 7.18 17.07 14.05
CA ASP A 58 5.99 17.44 13.28
C ASP A 58 5.06 16.27 12.96
N ASN A 59 5.55 15.02 13.05
CA ASN A 59 4.68 13.86 12.84
C ASN A 59 3.71 13.70 14.01
N TYR A 60 2.49 13.30 13.71
CA TYR A 60 1.44 13.07 14.70
C TYR A 60 1.19 11.58 14.90
N LEU A 61 0.96 11.19 16.15
CA LEU A 61 0.29 9.94 16.50
C LEU A 61 -1.14 10.25 16.93
N ALA A 62 -2.13 9.84 16.12
CA ALA A 62 -3.53 9.90 16.52
C ALA A 62 -4.01 8.55 17.01
N PHE A 63 -4.61 8.50 18.19
CA PHE A 63 -5.32 7.35 18.74
C PHE A 63 -6.81 7.69 18.82
N MET A 64 -7.61 7.10 17.95
CA MET A 64 -9.00 7.48 17.71
C MET A 64 -9.97 6.35 18.05
N MET A 65 -10.88 6.61 18.98
CA MET A 65 -11.80 5.61 19.49
C MET A 65 -12.89 5.28 18.48
N GLY A 66 -13.36 4.03 18.53
CA GLY A 66 -14.51 3.59 17.75
C GLY A 66 -15.79 4.28 18.20
N VAL A 67 -16.67 4.64 17.25
CA VAL A 67 -17.96 5.28 17.56
C VAL A 67 -18.84 4.38 18.45
N PHE A 68 -18.75 3.06 18.26
CA PHE A 68 -19.58 2.09 18.97
C PHE A 68 -19.00 1.67 20.32
N MET A 69 -17.78 2.09 20.64
CA MET A 69 -17.09 1.66 21.83
C MET A 69 -17.80 2.15 23.10
N GLY A 70 -17.90 1.28 24.10
CA GLY A 70 -18.53 1.59 25.39
C GLY A 70 -20.05 1.44 25.43
N THR A 71 -20.74 1.35 24.28
CA THR A 71 -22.22 1.26 24.24
C THR A 71 -22.77 -0.15 24.44
N GLY A 72 -21.91 -1.17 24.43
CA GLY A 72 -22.31 -2.58 24.44
C GLY A 72 -22.76 -3.12 23.08
N ALA A 73 -22.48 -2.40 21.98
CA ALA A 73 -22.64 -2.94 20.63
C ALA A 73 -21.72 -4.14 20.40
N PRO A 74 -22.13 -5.17 19.63
CA PRO A 74 -21.25 -6.28 19.30
C PRO A 74 -20.01 -5.82 18.50
N CYS A 75 -18.85 -6.43 18.76
CA CYS A 75 -17.60 -6.17 18.02
C CYS A 75 -17.10 -4.71 18.09
N SER A 76 -17.39 -3.99 19.17
CA SER A 76 -17.16 -2.53 19.28
C SER A 76 -15.91 -2.12 20.10
N GLY A 77 -15.18 -3.07 20.67
CA GLY A 77 -14.01 -2.81 21.52
C GLY A 77 -12.72 -2.48 20.77
N ARG A 78 -12.79 -1.75 19.65
CA ARG A 78 -11.64 -1.45 18.78
C ARG A 78 -11.46 0.04 18.59
N PHE A 79 -10.22 0.50 18.65
CA PHE A 79 -9.81 1.84 18.23
C PHE A 79 -8.87 1.75 17.03
N ALA A 80 -8.55 2.89 16.42
CA ALA A 80 -7.56 2.98 15.36
C ALA A 80 -6.50 4.02 15.72
N ALA A 81 -5.25 3.72 15.35
CA ALA A 81 -4.20 4.72 15.33
C ALA A 81 -3.86 5.14 13.89
N VAL A 82 -3.39 6.38 13.71
CA VAL A 82 -3.01 6.95 12.42
C VAL A 82 -1.75 7.80 12.57
N THR A 83 -0.79 7.67 11.66
CA THR A 83 0.45 8.45 11.61
C THR A 83 1.08 8.40 10.20
N LYS A 84 2.16 9.15 9.94
CA LYS A 84 3.05 8.86 8.81
C LYS A 84 4.05 7.78 9.22
N SER A 85 4.21 6.74 8.39
CA SER A 85 5.04 5.58 8.70
C SER A 85 6.53 5.83 8.39
N PRO A 86 7.44 5.45 9.30
CA PRO A 86 8.88 5.42 9.00
C PRO A 86 9.26 4.28 8.05
N LEU A 87 8.52 3.17 8.06
CA LEU A 87 8.77 2.04 7.16
C LEU A 87 8.43 2.37 5.71
N THR A 88 7.26 2.94 5.46
CA THR A 88 6.74 3.12 4.09
C THR A 88 6.93 4.53 3.55
N GLY A 89 7.03 5.54 4.42
CA GLY A 89 7.10 6.95 4.07
C GLY A 89 5.73 7.59 3.79
N ILE A 90 4.63 6.86 3.97
CA ILE A 90 3.26 7.30 3.65
C ILE A 90 2.32 7.15 4.84
N MET A 91 1.04 7.49 4.68
CA MET A 91 0.06 7.34 5.75
C MET A 91 -0.12 5.89 6.15
N LEU A 92 -0.12 5.69 7.46
CA LEU A 92 -0.34 4.43 8.11
C LEU A 92 -1.52 4.53 9.04
N SER A 93 -2.33 3.48 9.01
CA SER A 93 -3.39 3.25 9.98
C SER A 93 -3.19 1.87 10.59
N SER A 94 -3.59 1.68 11.83
CA SER A 94 -3.59 0.37 12.50
C SER A 94 -4.80 0.29 13.44
N SER A 95 -5.36 -0.90 13.62
CA SER A 95 -6.51 -1.10 14.51
C SER A 95 -6.13 -2.04 15.63
N CYS A 96 -6.39 -1.61 16.85
CA CYS A 96 -6.08 -2.39 18.04
C CYS A 96 -7.34 -2.62 18.89
N GLY A 97 -7.36 -3.78 19.54
CA GLY A 97 -8.28 -4.05 20.63
C GLY A 97 -7.64 -3.66 21.96
N GLY A 98 -7.80 -4.50 22.98
CA GLY A 98 -7.13 -4.30 24.26
C GLY A 98 -7.83 -3.29 25.17
N PRO A 99 -7.28 -3.03 26.37
CA PRO A 99 -7.93 -2.24 27.40
C PRO A 99 -7.87 -0.73 27.14
N PHE A 100 -6.84 -0.22 26.45
CA PHE A 100 -6.61 1.23 26.31
C PHE A 100 -7.80 1.98 25.74
N GLY A 101 -8.37 1.49 24.63
CA GLY A 101 -9.43 2.22 23.97
C GLY A 101 -10.66 2.42 24.85
N MET A 102 -11.08 1.36 25.57
CA MET A 102 -12.21 1.43 26.49
C MET A 102 -11.93 2.38 27.66
N ALA A 103 -10.70 2.32 28.19
CA ALA A 103 -10.29 3.20 29.29
C ALA A 103 -10.36 4.68 28.86
N LEU A 104 -9.76 5.05 27.72
CA LEU A 104 -9.81 6.42 27.21
C LEU A 104 -11.24 6.88 26.88
N LYS A 105 -12.04 6.01 26.26
CA LYS A 105 -13.43 6.29 25.92
C LYS A 105 -14.27 6.60 27.17
N THR A 106 -14.10 5.81 28.23
CA THR A 106 -14.85 5.96 29.49
C THR A 106 -14.22 6.96 30.46
N ALA A 107 -13.00 7.45 30.19
CA ALA A 107 -12.46 8.67 30.78
C ALA A 107 -13.14 9.94 30.21
N GLY A 108 -13.76 9.84 29.03
CA GLY A 108 -14.56 10.91 28.43
C GLY A 108 -14.07 11.42 27.09
N TYR A 109 -13.07 10.78 26.47
CA TYR A 109 -12.47 11.25 25.22
C TYR A 109 -12.67 10.27 24.06
N ASP A 110 -12.93 10.81 22.87
CA ASP A 110 -13.05 10.07 21.62
C ASP A 110 -11.71 9.92 20.88
N GLY A 111 -10.66 10.58 21.37
CA GLY A 111 -9.32 10.39 20.83
C GLY A 111 -8.24 11.21 21.52
N LEU A 112 -7.01 10.95 21.11
CA LEU A 112 -5.78 11.59 21.55
C LEU A 112 -4.89 11.83 20.32
N LEU A 113 -4.40 13.05 20.16
CA LEU A 113 -3.37 13.43 19.18
C LEU A 113 -2.08 13.75 19.96
N VAL A 114 -0.96 13.19 19.55
CA VAL A 114 0.35 13.45 20.16
C VAL A 114 1.31 13.98 19.09
N THR A 115 1.95 15.11 19.38
CA THR A 115 2.98 15.77 18.56
C THR A 115 4.16 16.24 19.42
N GLY A 116 5.18 16.82 18.80
CA GLY A 116 6.41 17.23 19.49
C GLY A 116 7.27 16.03 19.89
N ARG A 117 8.26 16.29 20.74
CA ARG A 117 9.18 15.32 21.34
C ARG A 117 9.58 15.81 22.74
N SER A 118 9.57 14.91 23.71
CA SER A 118 10.08 15.22 25.05
C SER A 118 11.61 15.12 25.06
N GLU A 119 12.29 15.97 25.84
CA GLU A 119 13.75 15.90 26.00
C GLU A 119 14.21 14.59 26.65
N ASN A 120 13.46 14.12 27.66
CA ASN A 120 13.71 12.87 28.38
C ASN A 120 12.56 11.87 28.17
N PRO A 121 12.77 10.56 28.40
CA PRO A 121 11.70 9.58 28.41
C PRO A 121 10.54 9.98 29.33
N VAL A 122 9.32 10.01 28.79
CA VAL A 122 8.09 10.31 29.53
C VAL A 122 7.00 9.28 29.27
N TYR A 123 6.02 9.23 30.16
CA TYR A 123 4.73 8.63 29.90
C TYR A 123 3.59 9.59 30.26
N LEU A 124 2.42 9.39 29.67
CA LEU A 124 1.23 10.20 29.94
C LEU A 124 0.23 9.43 30.79
N ILE A 125 -0.38 10.07 31.78
CA ILE A 125 -1.57 9.57 32.49
C ILE A 125 -2.77 10.42 32.09
N ILE A 126 -3.85 9.78 31.66
CA ILE A 126 -5.07 10.43 31.18
C ILE A 126 -6.26 9.94 31.98
N ASP A 127 -7.03 10.86 32.55
CA ASP A 127 -8.30 10.59 33.23
C ASP A 127 -9.34 11.67 32.90
N ASP A 128 -10.48 11.67 33.58
CA ASP A 128 -11.55 12.63 33.33
C ASP A 128 -11.18 14.10 33.62
N GLN A 129 -10.07 14.35 34.33
CA GLN A 129 -9.58 15.69 34.66
C GLN A 129 -8.55 16.22 33.65
N GLY A 130 -7.90 15.35 32.86
CA GLY A 130 -6.98 15.79 31.80
C GLY A 130 -5.81 14.85 31.59
N VAL A 131 -4.62 15.43 31.38
CA VAL A 131 -3.37 14.72 31.07
C VAL A 131 -2.26 15.16 32.01
N ASN A 132 -1.59 14.20 32.64
CA ASN A 132 -0.38 14.41 33.43
C ASN A 132 0.84 13.82 32.71
N PHE A 133 1.98 14.50 32.84
CA PHE A 133 3.26 14.08 32.29
C PHE A 133 4.13 13.51 33.40
N GLU A 134 4.60 12.28 33.21
CA GLU A 134 5.39 11.55 34.20
C GLU A 134 6.73 11.13 33.61
N ASP A 135 7.76 11.00 34.45
CA ASP A 135 9.06 10.48 34.05
C ASP A 135 8.97 8.98 33.73
N ALA A 136 9.56 8.57 32.60
CA ALA A 136 9.62 7.16 32.19
C ALA A 136 11.05 6.61 32.18
N SER A 137 12.01 7.29 32.83
CA SER A 137 13.41 6.89 32.79
C SER A 137 13.62 5.50 33.39
N SER A 138 12.86 5.13 34.42
CA SER A 138 12.87 3.78 35.01
C SER A 138 12.25 2.70 34.13
N LEU A 139 11.41 3.08 33.16
CA LEU A 139 10.72 2.15 32.25
C LEU A 139 11.49 1.98 30.93
N TRP A 140 12.35 2.92 30.57
CA TRP A 140 13.12 2.89 29.34
C TRP A 140 14.08 1.69 29.36
N GLY A 141 14.11 0.92 28.28
CA GLY A 141 14.84 -0.35 28.17
C GLY A 141 14.06 -1.59 28.64
N MET A 142 12.95 -1.42 29.37
CA MET A 142 12.09 -2.56 29.71
C MET A 142 11.35 -3.08 28.48
N ASP A 143 11.13 -4.40 28.43
CA ASP A 143 10.19 -4.98 27.48
C ASP A 143 8.77 -4.42 27.66
N ALA A 144 7.98 -4.46 26.58
CA ALA A 144 6.70 -3.79 26.51
C ALA A 144 5.68 -4.32 27.54
N GLU A 145 5.80 -5.58 27.94
CA GLU A 145 4.91 -6.22 28.90
C GLU A 145 5.27 -5.83 30.32
N LYS A 146 6.54 -5.98 30.72
CA LYS A 146 7.02 -5.54 32.03
C LYS A 146 6.81 -4.04 32.27
N ALA A 147 6.98 -3.22 31.23
CA ALA A 147 6.67 -1.80 31.31
C ALA A 147 5.18 -1.55 31.63
N GLN A 148 4.27 -2.34 31.04
CA GLN A 148 2.84 -2.26 31.33
C GLN A 148 2.52 -2.73 32.75
N GLU A 149 3.12 -3.83 33.20
CA GLU A 149 2.93 -4.38 34.56
C GLU A 149 3.44 -3.43 35.65
N SER A 150 4.51 -2.68 35.37
CA SER A 150 5.14 -1.75 36.31
C SER A 150 4.36 -0.45 36.51
N LEU A 151 3.40 -0.12 35.63
CA LEU A 151 2.67 1.15 35.68
C LEU A 151 1.47 1.11 36.65
N GLN A 152 0.43 0.35 36.32
CA GLN A 152 -0.83 0.24 37.09
C GLN A 152 -1.52 -1.10 36.80
N ASN A 153 -1.91 -1.84 37.84
CA ASN A 153 -2.50 -3.20 37.69
C ASN A 153 -4.01 -3.26 38.01
N ASP A 154 -4.74 -2.14 37.88
CA ASP A 154 -6.20 -2.10 38.07
C ASP A 154 -6.93 -2.16 36.71
N LYS A 155 -8.05 -2.90 36.66
CA LYS A 155 -8.88 -3.15 35.46
C LYS A 155 -9.46 -1.88 34.83
N LYS A 156 -9.49 -0.75 35.55
CA LYS A 156 -9.91 0.56 35.05
C LYS A 156 -8.83 1.19 34.17
N TYR A 157 -7.58 0.77 34.30
CA TYR A 157 -6.48 1.30 33.50
C TYR A 157 -6.34 0.51 32.20
N GLY A 158 -6.08 1.24 31.13
CA GLY A 158 -5.67 0.68 29.85
C GLY A 158 -4.45 1.44 29.37
N MET A 159 -3.52 0.72 28.74
CA MET A 159 -2.21 1.27 28.43
C MET A 159 -1.81 1.04 26.98
N LEU A 160 -0.96 1.93 26.49
CA LEU A 160 -0.12 1.75 25.32
C LEU A 160 1.33 1.79 25.77
N THR A 161 2.12 0.76 25.44
CA THR A 161 3.55 0.70 25.73
C THR A 161 4.35 0.34 24.47
N ILE A 162 5.59 0.83 24.39
CA ILE A 162 6.58 0.36 23.43
C ILE A 162 7.64 -0.48 24.14
N GLY A 163 8.20 -1.46 23.44
CA GLY A 163 9.39 -2.20 23.87
C GLY A 163 10.68 -1.59 23.28
N PRO A 164 11.82 -2.26 23.49
CA PRO A 164 13.13 -1.83 22.99
C PRO A 164 13.16 -1.49 21.50
N ALA A 165 12.42 -2.22 20.65
CA ALA A 165 12.37 -1.92 19.21
C ALA A 165 11.79 -0.52 18.93
N GLY A 166 10.78 -0.10 19.71
CA GLY A 166 10.21 1.24 19.60
C GLY A 166 11.19 2.32 20.05
N GLU A 167 11.86 2.10 21.18
CA GLU A 167 12.89 2.99 21.74
C GLU A 167 14.07 3.19 20.77
N ASN A 168 14.49 2.11 20.12
CA ASN A 168 15.54 2.09 19.10
C ASN A 168 15.07 2.59 17.72
N ARG A 169 13.79 2.97 17.59
CA ARG A 169 13.19 3.51 16.36
C ARG A 169 13.24 2.52 15.19
N VAL A 170 13.12 1.23 15.47
CA VAL A 170 13.06 0.18 14.45
C VAL A 170 11.84 0.39 13.55
N PRO A 171 11.99 0.52 12.21
CA PRO A 171 10.88 0.82 11.30
C PRO A 171 9.70 -0.16 11.34
N ILE A 172 9.89 -1.39 11.82
CA ILE A 172 8.83 -2.40 11.99
C ILE A 172 8.31 -2.50 13.44
N ALA A 173 8.64 -1.55 14.31
CA ALA A 173 8.21 -1.56 15.71
C ALA A 173 6.69 -1.30 15.89
N ASN A 174 6.09 -2.01 16.84
CA ASN A 174 4.68 -1.97 17.19
C ASN A 174 4.44 -1.20 18.51
N ILE A 175 3.16 -0.99 18.85
CA ILE A 175 2.74 -0.51 20.18
C ILE A 175 1.81 -1.56 20.79
N ARG A 176 2.03 -1.92 22.06
CA ARG A 176 1.28 -2.93 22.81
C ARG A 176 0.17 -2.32 23.67
N SER A 177 -0.96 -3.03 23.80
CA SER A 177 -2.08 -2.73 24.70
C SER A 177 -2.69 -4.01 25.26
N GLY A 178 -2.42 -4.35 26.51
CA GLY A 178 -2.64 -5.71 27.02
C GLY A 178 -1.86 -6.68 26.14
N ASP A 179 -2.54 -7.68 25.58
CA ASP A 179 -1.96 -8.63 24.62
C ASP A 179 -2.40 -8.33 23.16
N ARG A 180 -2.62 -7.04 22.84
CA ARG A 180 -3.07 -6.57 21.53
C ARG A 180 -2.12 -5.50 21.01
N PHE A 181 -2.02 -5.37 19.69
CA PHE A 181 -0.96 -4.56 19.07
C PHE A 181 -1.49 -3.60 18.01
N LEU A 182 -0.94 -2.40 17.98
CA LEU A 182 -0.88 -1.58 16.78
C LEU A 182 0.32 -2.08 15.97
N GLY A 183 0.11 -3.19 15.26
CA GLY A 183 1.18 -4.10 14.85
C GLY A 183 2.13 -3.57 13.77
N ARG A 184 1.60 -2.96 12.70
CA ARG A 184 2.36 -2.83 11.44
C ARG A 184 2.83 -1.41 11.15
N GLY A 185 3.93 -1.29 10.41
CA GLY A 185 4.37 -0.05 9.75
C GLY A 185 5.12 0.95 10.62
N GLY A 186 5.52 0.57 11.84
CA GLY A 186 6.47 1.37 12.62
C GLY A 186 5.86 2.43 13.54
N MET A 187 4.63 2.23 14.03
CA MET A 187 4.06 3.18 15.01
C MET A 187 4.86 3.21 16.32
N GLY A 188 5.45 2.08 16.72
CA GLY A 188 6.32 2.00 17.89
C GLY A 188 7.54 2.89 17.75
N ALA A 189 8.14 2.93 16.56
CA ALA A 189 9.28 3.81 16.27
C ALA A 189 8.90 5.29 16.28
N VAL A 190 7.71 5.64 15.77
CA VAL A 190 7.22 7.03 15.89
C VAL A 190 7.04 7.40 17.37
N MET A 191 6.46 6.52 18.18
CA MET A 191 6.25 6.77 19.61
C MET A 191 7.58 6.90 20.37
N GLY A 192 8.54 6.00 20.11
CA GLY A 192 9.88 6.08 20.69
C GLY A 192 10.70 7.28 20.21
N SER A 193 10.54 7.70 18.94
CA SER A 193 11.19 8.91 18.42
C SER A 193 10.76 10.20 19.13
N LYS A 194 9.65 10.14 19.88
CA LYS A 194 9.14 11.27 20.68
C LYS A 194 9.53 11.18 22.15
N ASN A 195 10.35 10.20 22.52
CA ASN A 195 10.69 9.83 23.90
C ASN A 195 9.44 9.52 24.74
N LEU A 196 8.39 8.97 24.12
CA LEU A 196 7.16 8.61 24.80
C LEU A 196 7.11 7.09 25.02
N LYS A 197 7.38 6.63 26.24
CA LYS A 197 7.42 5.20 26.58
C LYS A 197 6.04 4.58 26.70
N ALA A 198 5.09 5.32 27.28
CA ALA A 198 3.75 4.81 27.51
C ALA A 198 2.66 5.90 27.52
N ILE A 199 1.41 5.47 27.29
CA ILE A 199 0.20 6.27 27.49
C ILE A 199 -0.77 5.43 28.32
N VAL A 200 -1.11 5.92 29.50
CA VAL A 200 -2.00 5.28 30.46
C VAL A 200 -3.31 6.05 30.49
N ALA A 201 -4.44 5.36 30.29
CA ALA A 201 -5.76 5.94 30.45
C ALA A 201 -6.47 5.27 31.63
N LYS A 202 -7.13 6.07 32.49
CA LYS A 202 -7.97 5.63 33.60
C LYS A 202 -9.43 5.81 33.23
N GLY A 203 -10.12 4.70 32.98
CA GLY A 203 -11.52 4.69 32.59
C GLY A 203 -12.51 4.64 33.75
N GLY A 204 -13.79 4.61 33.38
CA GLY A 204 -14.91 4.38 34.29
C GLY A 204 -15.57 5.61 34.91
N ALA A 205 -15.12 6.83 34.57
CA ALA A 205 -15.79 8.06 35.00
C ALA A 205 -17.17 8.24 34.31
N PHE A 206 -17.28 7.76 33.06
CA PHE A 206 -18.48 7.87 32.25
C PHE A 206 -18.96 6.51 31.71
N ASN A 207 -20.27 6.30 31.81
CA ASN A 207 -20.98 5.27 31.04
C ASN A 207 -21.37 5.85 29.68
N ILE A 208 -21.16 5.09 28.59
CA ILE A 208 -21.52 5.52 27.24
C ILE A 208 -22.86 4.89 26.86
N VAL A 209 -23.88 5.72 26.65
CA VAL A 209 -25.24 5.28 26.35
C VAL A 209 -25.65 5.74 24.94
N PRO A 210 -26.42 4.96 24.17
CA PRO A 210 -26.91 5.40 22.86
C PRO A 210 -27.89 6.58 22.99
N LYS A 211 -27.94 7.47 21.99
CA LYS A 211 -28.96 8.54 21.94
C LYS A 211 -30.38 8.01 21.71
N ASP A 212 -30.53 6.89 21.02
CA ASP A 212 -31.79 6.18 20.77
C ASP A 212 -31.67 4.74 21.29
N PRO A 213 -32.01 4.50 22.58
CA PRO A 213 -31.91 3.18 23.20
C PRO A 213 -32.81 2.12 22.55
N ASP A 214 -34.03 2.47 22.15
CA ASP A 214 -35.00 1.53 21.59
C ASP A 214 -34.54 0.99 20.23
N LEU A 215 -34.10 1.88 19.34
CA LEU A 215 -33.52 1.47 18.05
C LEU A 215 -32.22 0.69 18.28
N PHE A 216 -31.37 1.14 19.21
CA PHE A 216 -30.12 0.46 19.53
C PHE A 216 -30.35 -0.97 19.97
N ASP A 217 -31.26 -1.22 20.89
CA ASP A 217 -31.56 -2.56 21.41
C ASP A 217 -32.14 -3.47 20.33
N LYS A 218 -33.04 -2.95 19.49
CA LYS A 218 -33.56 -3.69 18.32
C LYS A 218 -32.44 -4.11 17.37
N VAL A 219 -31.52 -3.21 17.06
CA VAL A 219 -30.40 -3.47 16.15
C VAL A 219 -29.37 -4.41 16.78
N LYS A 220 -29.06 -4.24 18.07
CA LYS A 220 -28.16 -5.11 18.85
C LYS A 220 -28.67 -6.54 18.93
N LYS A 221 -29.97 -6.74 19.16
CA LYS A 221 -30.61 -8.07 19.14
C LYS A 221 -30.44 -8.74 17.77
N ARG A 222 -30.70 -8.00 16.68
CA ARG A 222 -30.49 -8.49 15.31
C ARG A 222 -29.03 -8.84 15.05
N ALA A 223 -28.10 -7.96 15.39
CA ALA A 223 -26.65 -8.17 15.24
C ALA A 223 -26.18 -9.43 15.97
N THR A 224 -26.63 -9.62 17.21
CA THR A 224 -26.33 -10.79 18.03
C THR A 224 -26.87 -12.08 17.39
N ALA A 225 -28.07 -12.04 16.83
CA ALA A 225 -28.64 -13.19 16.11
C ALA A 225 -27.81 -13.56 14.87
N TYR A 226 -27.31 -12.58 14.11
CA TYR A 226 -26.39 -12.82 12.99
C TYR A 226 -25.11 -13.51 13.45
N ILE A 227 -24.48 -13.04 14.52
CA ILE A 227 -23.23 -13.63 15.03
C ILE A 227 -23.47 -15.06 15.51
N LYS A 228 -24.53 -15.31 16.30
CA LYS A 228 -24.79 -16.64 16.88
C LYS A 228 -25.07 -17.72 15.85
N ARG A 229 -25.72 -17.38 14.72
CA ARG A 229 -26.07 -18.34 13.67
C ARG A 229 -24.97 -18.56 12.62
N ASN A 230 -23.84 -17.87 12.74
CA ASN A 230 -22.80 -17.85 11.72
C ASN A 230 -21.71 -18.89 12.03
N SER A 231 -21.46 -19.82 11.11
CA SER A 231 -20.44 -20.86 11.26
C SER A 231 -19.04 -20.29 11.46
N THR A 232 -18.68 -19.21 10.74
CA THR A 232 -17.41 -18.50 10.95
C THR A 232 -17.24 -18.00 12.38
N SER A 233 -18.33 -17.62 13.06
CA SER A 233 -18.21 -17.24 14.48
C SER A 233 -17.87 -18.43 15.36
N ASN A 234 -18.30 -19.64 15.00
CA ASN A 234 -18.00 -20.86 15.75
C ASN A 234 -16.56 -21.32 15.47
N ASP A 235 -16.11 -21.28 14.22
CA ASP A 235 -14.72 -21.61 13.86
C ASP A 235 -13.74 -20.69 14.61
N LEU A 236 -13.96 -19.36 14.51
CA LEU A 236 -13.12 -18.38 15.21
C LEU A 236 -13.16 -18.57 16.72
N ARG A 237 -14.31 -18.91 17.30
CA ARG A 237 -14.42 -19.18 18.75
C ARG A 237 -13.62 -20.42 19.15
N THR A 238 -13.59 -21.43 18.28
CA THR A 238 -13.05 -22.75 18.60
C THR A 238 -11.54 -22.84 18.35
N PHE A 239 -11.05 -22.20 17.27
CA PHE A 239 -9.70 -22.40 16.74
C PHE A 239 -8.90 -21.10 16.58
N GLY A 240 -9.56 -19.95 16.80
CA GLY A 240 -8.97 -18.63 16.63
C GLY A 240 -8.80 -18.28 15.16
N SER A 241 -7.95 -17.29 14.88
CA SER A 241 -7.64 -16.95 13.48
C SER A 241 -6.79 -18.01 12.80
N SER A 242 -6.00 -18.78 13.55
CA SER A 242 -5.12 -19.86 13.06
C SER A 242 -5.88 -21.05 12.45
N ASP A 243 -7.21 -21.08 12.56
CA ASP A 243 -8.09 -21.86 11.66
C ASP A 243 -7.78 -21.62 10.17
N ASN A 244 -7.28 -20.42 9.84
CA ASN A 244 -6.94 -20.06 8.48
C ASN A 244 -5.81 -20.87 7.86
N VAL A 245 -4.95 -21.50 8.66
CA VAL A 245 -3.86 -22.33 8.15
C VAL A 245 -4.39 -23.42 7.23
N ASP A 246 -5.41 -24.17 7.67
CA ASP A 246 -5.92 -25.33 6.94
C ASP A 246 -6.48 -24.91 5.57
N TRP A 247 -7.43 -23.98 5.54
CA TRP A 247 -8.08 -23.61 4.28
C TRP A 247 -7.15 -22.80 3.36
N CYS A 248 -6.14 -22.11 3.90
CA CYS A 248 -5.11 -21.47 3.09
C CYS A 248 -4.16 -22.50 2.47
N ASN A 249 -3.77 -23.53 3.23
CA ASN A 249 -2.93 -24.63 2.73
C ASN A 249 -3.68 -25.42 1.65
N ASP A 250 -4.95 -25.74 1.88
CA ASP A 250 -5.81 -26.44 0.91
C ASP A 250 -6.05 -25.60 -0.36
N GLY A 251 -6.25 -24.30 -0.20
CA GLY A 251 -6.40 -23.33 -1.29
C GLY A 251 -5.09 -23.01 -2.02
N GLY A 252 -3.95 -23.54 -1.56
CA GLY A 252 -2.63 -23.27 -2.13
C GLY A 252 -2.17 -21.82 -1.94
N ILE A 253 -2.66 -21.10 -0.93
CA ILE A 253 -2.31 -19.71 -0.65
C ILE A 253 -1.53 -19.49 0.65
N LEU A 254 -1.12 -20.55 1.34
CA LEU A 254 -0.27 -20.46 2.52
C LEU A 254 1.18 -20.18 2.08
N PRO A 255 1.83 -19.08 2.47
CA PRO A 255 3.22 -18.82 2.09
C PRO A 255 4.15 -19.89 2.65
N VAL A 256 4.97 -20.45 1.77
CA VAL A 256 6.02 -21.43 2.13
C VAL A 256 7.36 -20.93 1.60
N ASN A 257 8.37 -20.86 2.47
CA ASN A 257 9.74 -20.42 2.16
C ASN A 257 9.78 -19.11 1.35
N ASN A 258 9.40 -17.98 1.96
CA ASN A 258 9.31 -16.67 1.30
C ASN A 258 8.44 -16.67 0.03
N PHE A 259 7.24 -17.26 0.13
CA PHE A 259 6.30 -17.38 -1.00
C PHE A 259 6.92 -18.11 -2.23
N GLN A 260 7.83 -19.07 -2.03
CA GLN A 260 8.23 -20.00 -3.09
C GLN A 260 7.12 -21.02 -3.36
N GLY A 261 6.50 -21.53 -2.30
CA GLY A 261 5.33 -22.39 -2.36
C GLY A 261 4.06 -21.73 -1.82
N GLY A 262 2.92 -22.37 -2.10
CA GLY A 262 1.60 -22.01 -1.59
C GLY A 262 0.96 -23.07 -0.68
N ARG A 263 1.63 -24.21 -0.50
CA ARG A 263 1.15 -25.38 0.25
C ARG A 263 2.32 -26.21 0.75
N HIS A 264 2.18 -26.84 1.90
CA HIS A 264 3.10 -27.84 2.42
C HIS A 264 2.38 -28.93 3.23
N ASP A 265 2.88 -30.16 3.19
CA ASP A 265 2.25 -31.31 3.85
C ASP A 265 2.26 -31.20 5.38
N SER A 266 3.27 -30.52 5.93
CA SER A 266 3.34 -30.23 7.37
C SER A 266 2.52 -29.01 7.80
N GLY A 267 1.82 -28.32 6.89
CA GLY A 267 1.03 -27.13 7.21
C GLY A 267 -0.02 -27.37 8.31
N GLY A 268 -0.63 -28.55 8.35
CA GLY A 268 -1.61 -28.92 9.38
C GLY A 268 -1.04 -28.93 10.81
N LYS A 269 0.28 -29.15 10.99
CA LYS A 269 0.94 -29.21 12.31
C LYS A 269 0.89 -27.89 13.07
N ILE A 270 0.77 -26.78 12.35
CA ILE A 270 0.72 -25.41 12.93
C ILE A 270 -0.69 -24.82 12.86
N SER A 271 -1.70 -25.64 12.57
CA SER A 271 -3.09 -25.19 12.49
C SER A 271 -3.68 -24.81 13.85
N GLY A 272 -4.72 -23.98 13.84
CA GLY A 272 -5.49 -23.67 15.05
C GLY A 272 -6.12 -24.91 15.71
N LYS A 273 -6.42 -25.96 14.94
CA LYS A 273 -6.91 -27.25 15.47
C LYS A 273 -5.82 -27.95 16.27
N THR A 274 -4.63 -28.08 15.70
CA THR A 274 -3.48 -28.71 16.37
C THR A 274 -3.08 -27.94 17.62
N MET A 275 -2.95 -26.61 17.55
CA MET A 275 -2.61 -25.79 18.72
C MET A 275 -3.67 -25.88 19.82
N ARG A 276 -4.95 -26.02 19.49
CA ARG A 276 -6.01 -26.23 20.48
C ARG A 276 -5.82 -27.54 21.23
N ASP A 277 -5.53 -28.61 20.50
CA ASP A 277 -5.40 -29.96 21.05
C ASP A 277 -4.12 -30.10 21.89
N LEU A 278 -3.02 -29.45 21.47
CA LEU A 278 -1.76 -29.38 22.22
C LEU A 278 -1.88 -28.54 23.50
N TYR A 279 -2.43 -27.32 23.41
CA TYR A 279 -2.30 -26.33 24.48
C TYR A 279 -3.54 -26.15 25.36
N GLN A 280 -4.56 -26.99 25.21
CA GLN A 280 -5.82 -26.93 25.98
C GLN A 280 -6.45 -25.52 26.06
N THR A 281 -6.48 -24.84 24.91
CA THR A 281 -6.68 -23.38 24.86
C THR A 281 -7.94 -22.87 25.58
N ARG A 282 -7.85 -21.62 26.06
CA ARG A 282 -8.93 -20.87 26.71
C ARG A 282 -9.10 -19.50 26.06
N TYR A 283 -10.28 -18.90 26.19
CA TYR A 283 -10.56 -17.60 25.58
C TYR A 283 -9.76 -16.46 26.22
N HIS A 284 -9.09 -15.69 25.38
CA HIS A 284 -8.33 -14.51 25.74
C HIS A 284 -8.60 -13.37 24.75
N THR A 285 -9.63 -12.54 25.02
CA THR A 285 -10.34 -11.80 23.97
C THR A 285 -10.49 -10.31 24.27
N CYS A 286 -10.74 -9.52 23.22
CA CYS A 286 -11.14 -8.12 23.38
C CYS A 286 -12.46 -8.07 24.17
N LYS A 287 -12.53 -7.32 25.27
CA LYS A 287 -13.76 -7.22 26.07
C LYS A 287 -14.59 -5.99 25.62
N PRO A 288 -15.94 -6.08 25.53
CA PRO A 288 -16.83 -7.23 25.77
C PRO A 288 -17.23 -7.96 24.46
N CYS A 289 -16.31 -8.65 23.77
CA CYS A 289 -16.60 -9.35 22.51
C CYS A 289 -17.25 -10.72 22.72
N SER A 290 -18.31 -11.03 21.97
CA SER A 290 -19.00 -12.33 21.99
C SER A 290 -18.49 -13.35 20.97
N ILE A 291 -17.58 -12.96 20.08
CA ILE A 291 -16.97 -13.87 19.09
C ILE A 291 -15.97 -14.78 19.78
N LEU A 292 -15.19 -14.20 20.69
CA LEU A 292 -14.19 -14.90 21.49
C LEU A 292 -13.05 -15.54 20.66
N CYS A 293 -12.53 -14.81 19.66
CA CYS A 293 -11.56 -15.35 18.69
C CYS A 293 -10.10 -15.42 19.15
N GLY A 294 -9.77 -14.84 20.31
CA GLY A 294 -8.40 -14.84 20.82
C GLY A 294 -8.25 -15.94 21.86
N HIS A 295 -7.09 -16.57 21.89
CA HIS A 295 -6.82 -17.72 22.75
C HIS A 295 -5.51 -17.57 23.51
N LYS A 296 -5.46 -18.17 24.69
CA LYS A 296 -4.22 -18.50 25.40
C LYS A 296 -4.16 -20.01 25.57
N GLY A 297 -2.96 -20.57 25.53
CA GLY A 297 -2.69 -21.99 25.69
C GLY A 297 -1.64 -22.22 26.76
N THR A 298 -1.59 -23.45 27.28
CA THR A 298 -0.56 -23.90 28.21
C THR A 298 0.41 -24.83 27.48
N LEU A 299 1.70 -24.51 27.47
CA LEU A 299 2.73 -25.40 26.91
C LEU A 299 3.04 -26.57 27.85
N GLU A 300 3.83 -27.53 27.40
CA GLU A 300 4.19 -28.73 28.19
C GLU A 300 4.90 -28.39 29.51
N ASP A 301 5.67 -27.30 29.55
CA ASP A 301 6.35 -26.82 30.75
C ASP A 301 5.42 -26.11 31.77
N GLY A 302 4.12 -25.98 31.44
CA GLY A 302 3.10 -25.35 32.28
C GLY A 302 2.99 -23.83 32.12
N SER A 303 3.83 -23.21 31.30
CA SER A 303 3.77 -21.78 30.99
C SER A 303 2.52 -21.44 30.18
N VAL A 304 1.97 -20.22 30.33
CA VAL A 304 0.72 -19.80 29.68
C VAL A 304 0.97 -18.66 28.69
N HIS A 305 0.72 -18.93 27.41
CA HIS A 305 1.10 -18.06 26.32
C HIS A 305 -0.10 -17.70 25.43
N PRO A 306 -0.13 -16.48 24.85
CA PRO A 306 -1.04 -16.17 23.75
C PRO A 306 -0.83 -17.15 22.59
N VAL A 307 -1.93 -17.74 22.10
CA VAL A 307 -1.86 -18.51 20.86
C VAL A 307 -1.68 -17.52 19.70
N PRO A 308 -0.65 -17.71 18.84
CA PRO A 308 -0.37 -16.80 17.75
C PRO A 308 -1.56 -16.67 16.79
N GLU A 309 -1.79 -15.46 16.28
CA GLU A 309 -2.78 -15.22 15.22
C GLU A 309 -2.25 -15.78 13.89
N TYR A 310 -3.14 -16.10 12.94
CA TYR A 310 -2.79 -16.74 11.65
C TYR A 310 -1.61 -16.11 10.93
N GLU A 311 -1.56 -14.79 10.89
CA GLU A 311 -0.51 -14.05 10.22
C GLU A 311 0.87 -14.33 10.80
N THR A 312 0.96 -14.41 12.13
CA THR A 312 2.19 -14.80 12.83
C THR A 312 2.56 -16.24 12.50
N VAL A 313 1.58 -17.15 12.53
CA VAL A 313 1.80 -18.57 12.20
C VAL A 313 2.30 -18.74 10.76
N GLY A 314 1.69 -18.04 9.81
CA GLY A 314 2.07 -18.12 8.40
C GLY A 314 3.46 -17.52 8.13
N LEU A 315 3.77 -16.34 8.70
CA LEU A 315 5.03 -15.64 8.38
C LEU A 315 6.23 -16.07 9.22
N LEU A 316 6.05 -16.50 10.47
CA LEU A 316 7.12 -17.04 11.32
C LEU A 316 7.18 -18.57 11.29
N GLY A 317 6.15 -19.26 10.79
CA GLY A 317 6.14 -20.70 10.61
C GLY A 317 6.44 -21.10 9.16
N SER A 318 5.39 -21.36 8.38
CA SER A 318 5.50 -21.94 7.04
C SER A 318 6.36 -21.12 6.08
N ASN A 319 6.31 -19.79 6.18
CA ASN A 319 7.14 -18.89 5.38
C ASN A 319 8.64 -19.01 5.67
N LEU A 320 9.04 -19.50 6.85
CA LEU A 320 10.41 -19.84 7.23
C LEU A 320 10.70 -21.35 7.06
N GLY A 321 9.72 -22.14 6.63
CA GLY A 321 9.82 -23.60 6.54
C GLY A 321 9.73 -24.31 7.88
N VAL A 322 9.35 -23.62 8.96
CA VAL A 322 9.28 -24.17 10.33
C VAL A 322 7.83 -24.54 10.66
N TYR A 323 7.63 -25.79 11.10
CA TYR A 323 6.31 -26.36 11.40
C TYR A 323 6.20 -26.86 12.84
N ASP A 324 6.93 -26.19 13.73
CA ASP A 324 6.93 -26.42 15.17
C ASP A 324 6.06 -25.34 15.84
N PRO A 325 4.91 -25.70 16.44
CA PRO A 325 4.02 -24.72 17.03
C PRO A 325 4.61 -24.07 18.29
N ASP A 326 5.44 -24.76 19.08
CA ASP A 326 6.04 -24.22 20.31
C ASP A 326 7.05 -23.12 19.95
N GLN A 327 7.89 -23.40 18.95
CA GLN A 327 8.85 -22.41 18.46
C GLN A 327 8.18 -21.14 17.91
N ILE A 328 7.04 -21.28 17.24
CA ILE A 328 6.27 -20.14 16.71
C ILE A 328 5.64 -19.33 17.84
N VAL A 329 5.18 -19.98 18.92
CA VAL A 329 4.68 -19.32 20.13
C VAL A 329 5.80 -18.50 20.79
N GLU A 330 6.99 -19.07 20.93
CA GLU A 330 8.15 -18.35 21.49
C GLU A 330 8.50 -17.10 20.68
N TRP A 331 8.54 -17.20 19.34
CA TRP A 331 8.83 -16.04 18.49
C TRP A 331 7.70 -15.00 18.49
N ASN A 332 6.45 -15.43 18.63
CA ASN A 332 5.31 -14.53 18.82
C ASN A 332 5.50 -13.68 20.09
N ASP A 333 5.84 -14.30 21.20
CA ASP A 333 5.99 -13.61 22.48
C ASP A 333 7.24 -12.75 22.50
N LEU A 334 8.35 -13.23 21.94
CA LEU A 334 9.55 -12.42 21.76
C LEU A 334 9.25 -11.13 20.98
N CYS A 335 8.54 -11.23 19.85
CA CYS A 335 8.09 -10.05 19.12
C CYS A 335 7.16 -9.15 19.96
N GLY A 336 6.27 -9.75 20.76
CA GLY A 336 5.36 -9.05 21.66
C GLY A 336 6.06 -8.32 22.81
N HIS A 337 7.14 -8.86 23.35
CA HIS A 337 7.96 -8.28 24.42
C HIS A 337 8.86 -7.17 23.86
N LEU A 338 9.54 -7.42 22.74
CA LEU A 338 10.43 -6.46 22.10
C LEU A 338 9.67 -5.30 21.44
N GLY A 339 8.40 -5.53 21.08
CA GLY A 339 7.55 -4.58 20.39
C GLY A 339 7.78 -4.55 18.88
N MET A 340 7.79 -5.72 18.22
CA MET A 340 8.01 -5.88 16.77
C MET A 340 6.80 -6.45 16.02
N ASP A 341 6.59 -6.03 14.77
CA ASP A 341 5.56 -6.60 13.87
C ASP A 341 5.92 -8.03 13.46
N THR A 342 5.16 -9.04 13.91
CA THR A 342 5.42 -10.45 13.56
C THR A 342 5.38 -10.73 12.05
N ILE A 343 4.52 -10.02 11.31
CA ILE A 343 4.40 -10.20 9.85
C ILE A 343 5.67 -9.72 9.17
N SER A 344 6.08 -8.49 9.47
CA SER A 344 7.23 -7.87 8.81
C SER A 344 8.53 -8.53 9.27
N THR A 345 8.64 -8.94 10.54
CA THR A 345 9.75 -9.77 11.03
C THR A 345 9.88 -11.07 10.25
N GLY A 346 8.81 -11.86 10.13
CA GLY A 346 8.85 -13.14 9.41
C GLY A 346 9.11 -12.98 7.91
N ALA A 347 8.58 -11.93 7.27
CA ALA A 347 8.87 -11.64 5.87
C ALA A 347 10.32 -11.19 5.64
N VAL A 348 10.90 -10.39 6.56
CA VAL A 348 12.33 -10.02 6.52
C VAL A 348 13.22 -11.26 6.64
N LEU A 349 12.96 -12.12 7.63
CA LEU A 349 13.70 -13.35 7.84
C LEU A 349 13.60 -14.28 6.63
N GLY A 350 12.40 -14.42 6.05
CA GLY A 350 12.21 -15.19 4.82
C GLY A 350 13.00 -14.64 3.63
N TRP A 351 13.04 -13.32 3.47
CA TRP A 351 13.87 -12.70 2.43
C TRP A 351 15.37 -12.94 2.68
N VAL A 352 15.84 -12.84 3.93
CA VAL A 352 17.25 -13.09 4.30
C VAL A 352 17.65 -14.53 4.02
N MET A 353 16.80 -15.50 4.36
CA MET A 353 17.04 -16.92 4.06
C MET A 353 17.15 -17.16 2.56
N GLU A 354 16.23 -16.61 1.75
CA GLU A 354 16.27 -16.77 0.29
C GLU A 354 17.47 -16.04 -0.34
N ALA A 355 17.81 -14.84 0.15
CA ALA A 355 19.01 -14.13 -0.29
C ALA A 355 20.28 -14.94 0.01
N GLY A 356 20.31 -15.66 1.13
CA GLY A 356 21.35 -16.64 1.47
C GLY A 356 21.44 -17.79 0.47
N GLU A 357 20.32 -18.45 0.17
CA GLU A 357 20.26 -19.54 -0.81
C GLU A 357 20.70 -19.10 -2.22
N LYS A 358 20.41 -17.85 -2.59
CA LYS A 358 20.80 -17.25 -3.88
C LYS A 358 22.21 -16.66 -3.89
N GLY A 359 22.95 -16.73 -2.78
CA GLY A 359 24.32 -16.20 -2.67
C GLY A 359 24.42 -14.67 -2.71
N LEU A 360 23.32 -13.95 -2.46
CA LEU A 360 23.30 -12.49 -2.38
C LEU A 360 23.79 -11.96 -1.03
N LEU A 361 23.71 -12.80 0.00
CA LEU A 361 24.06 -12.47 1.37
C LEU A 361 24.70 -13.70 2.04
N ASN A 362 25.78 -13.51 2.80
CA ASN A 362 26.29 -14.56 3.68
C ASN A 362 25.56 -14.48 5.03
N THR A 363 24.71 -15.46 5.31
CA THR A 363 23.93 -15.56 6.54
C THR A 363 23.93 -17.00 7.04
N PRO A 364 23.83 -17.27 8.35
CA PRO A 364 23.62 -18.62 8.87
C PRO A 364 22.16 -19.08 8.80
N LEU A 365 21.19 -18.18 8.61
CA LEU A 365 19.76 -18.51 8.61
C LEU A 365 19.38 -19.37 7.40
N ARG A 366 18.60 -20.44 7.61
CA ARG A 366 18.18 -21.39 6.56
C ARG A 366 16.69 -21.69 6.69
N PHE A 367 16.00 -21.84 5.56
CA PHE A 367 14.64 -22.37 5.58
C PHE A 367 14.61 -23.77 6.22
N GLY A 368 13.57 -24.04 7.01
CA GLY A 368 13.41 -25.31 7.72
C GLY A 368 14.25 -25.45 8.98
N SER A 369 15.07 -24.45 9.34
CA SER A 369 15.85 -24.45 10.59
C SER A 369 15.43 -23.30 11.50
N PRO A 370 15.08 -23.56 12.78
CA PRO A 370 14.85 -22.51 13.77
C PRO A 370 16.16 -21.88 14.29
N GLU A 371 17.31 -22.49 13.99
CA GLU A 371 18.61 -22.06 14.51
C GLU A 371 18.94 -20.61 14.12
N GLY A 372 19.29 -19.80 15.12
CA GLY A 372 19.66 -18.39 14.95
C GLY A 372 18.49 -17.42 14.74
N VAL A 373 17.25 -17.89 14.53
CA VAL A 373 16.08 -17.02 14.31
C VAL A 373 15.80 -16.15 15.54
N THR A 374 15.80 -16.74 16.74
CA THR A 374 15.58 -16.02 18.01
C THR A 374 16.60 -14.88 18.19
N ASN A 375 17.88 -15.16 17.93
CA ASN A 375 18.94 -14.15 18.01
C ASN A 375 18.75 -13.05 16.96
N ALA A 376 18.40 -13.41 15.72
CA ALA A 376 18.14 -12.43 14.67
C ALA A 376 16.97 -11.49 15.03
N ILE A 377 15.89 -12.00 15.63
CA ILE A 377 14.77 -11.18 16.11
C ILE A 377 15.23 -10.21 17.22
N GLN A 378 16.06 -10.69 18.16
CA GLN A 378 16.62 -9.83 19.22
C GLN A 378 17.52 -8.74 18.64
N ASP A 379 18.46 -9.10 17.75
CA ASP A 379 19.39 -8.16 17.12
C ASP A 379 18.67 -7.10 16.29
N MET A 380 17.57 -7.47 15.62
CA MET A 380 16.68 -6.54 14.92
C MET A 380 16.06 -5.51 15.86
N ALA A 381 15.57 -5.94 17.02
CA ALA A 381 14.96 -5.03 18.01
C ALA A 381 16.00 -4.13 18.68
N ASP A 382 17.19 -4.66 18.94
CA ASP A 382 18.30 -3.96 19.56
C ASP A 382 19.02 -3.01 18.59
N GLY A 383 18.82 -3.18 17.28
CA GLY A 383 19.53 -2.43 16.25
C GLY A 383 21.03 -2.73 16.25
N LYS A 384 21.41 -4.00 16.44
CA LYS A 384 22.82 -4.43 16.53
C LYS A 384 23.24 -5.20 15.29
N ASP A 385 24.51 -5.04 14.93
CA ASP A 385 25.16 -5.77 13.83
C ASP A 385 24.29 -5.83 12.55
N PHE A 386 24.13 -7.01 11.95
CA PHE A 386 23.26 -7.19 10.79
C PHE A 386 21.76 -7.04 11.12
N GLY A 387 21.39 -7.13 12.41
CA GLY A 387 20.04 -6.85 12.90
C GLY A 387 19.56 -5.44 12.58
N GLU A 388 20.43 -4.41 12.67
CA GLU A 388 20.08 -3.03 12.30
C GLU A 388 19.61 -2.94 10.84
N GLU A 389 20.28 -3.67 9.95
CA GLU A 389 19.96 -3.72 8.54
C GLU A 389 18.68 -4.50 8.27
N MET A 390 18.53 -5.67 8.90
CA MET A 390 17.32 -6.49 8.80
C MET A 390 16.07 -5.70 9.23
N ALA A 391 16.18 -4.94 10.32
CA ALA A 391 15.09 -4.17 10.90
C ALA A 391 14.56 -3.05 9.99
N ARG A 392 15.31 -2.66 8.94
CA ARG A 392 14.90 -1.66 7.93
C ARG A 392 13.90 -2.20 6.90
N GLY A 393 13.62 -3.50 6.91
CA GLY A 393 12.61 -4.13 6.06
C GLY A 393 13.13 -4.59 4.69
N THR A 394 12.31 -5.42 4.03
CA THR A 394 12.67 -6.11 2.77
C THR A 394 12.90 -5.15 1.60
N ARG A 395 12.22 -4.00 1.57
CA ARG A 395 12.49 -2.96 0.56
C ARG A 395 13.93 -2.46 0.67
N TRP A 396 14.38 -2.09 1.87
CA TRP A 396 15.71 -1.55 2.06
C TRP A 396 16.78 -2.61 1.79
N LEU A 397 16.60 -3.82 2.33
CA LEU A 397 17.51 -4.95 2.12
C LEU A 397 17.67 -5.26 0.63
N SER A 398 16.55 -5.34 -0.10
CA SER A 398 16.62 -5.69 -1.53
C SER A 398 17.18 -4.57 -2.42
N GLU A 399 17.09 -3.32 -1.99
CA GLU A 399 17.78 -2.21 -2.64
C GLU A 399 19.29 -2.26 -2.44
N LYS A 400 19.76 -2.71 -1.26
CA LYS A 400 21.18 -2.80 -0.93
C LYS A 400 21.85 -4.06 -1.51
N TYR A 401 21.21 -5.21 -1.38
CA TYR A 401 21.81 -6.52 -1.65
C TYR A 401 21.31 -7.20 -2.95
N GLY A 402 20.27 -6.67 -3.59
CA GLY A 402 19.60 -7.31 -4.74
C GLY A 402 18.34 -8.06 -4.34
N GLY A 403 17.77 -8.91 -5.20
CA GLY A 403 16.59 -9.72 -4.81
C GLY A 403 15.27 -8.95 -4.69
N ARG A 404 15.10 -7.87 -5.47
CA ARG A 404 13.84 -7.09 -5.53
C ARG A 404 12.67 -7.90 -6.07
N GLU A 405 12.95 -8.89 -6.89
CA GLU A 405 11.99 -9.79 -7.51
C GLU A 405 11.24 -10.66 -6.49
N PHE A 406 11.90 -11.01 -5.37
CA PHE A 406 11.36 -11.86 -4.29
C PHE A 406 11.19 -11.13 -2.94
N ALA A 407 11.41 -9.81 -2.89
CA ALA A 407 11.06 -8.99 -1.74
C ALA A 407 9.54 -8.84 -1.64
N ALA A 408 8.89 -9.69 -0.84
CA ALA A 408 7.44 -9.76 -0.68
C ALA A 408 6.86 -8.53 0.06
N GLN A 409 6.84 -7.36 -0.60
CA GLN A 409 6.33 -6.09 -0.08
C GLN A 409 5.64 -5.25 -1.16
N VAL A 410 4.75 -4.35 -0.74
CA VAL A 410 4.20 -3.28 -1.60
C VAL A 410 4.27 -1.96 -0.84
N LYS A 411 4.80 -0.91 -1.49
CA LYS A 411 5.04 0.43 -0.92
C LYS A 411 5.93 0.42 0.33
N GLY A 412 6.79 -0.58 0.45
CA GLY A 412 7.69 -0.80 1.59
C GLY A 412 7.09 -1.62 2.73
N LEU A 413 5.80 -1.96 2.69
CA LEU A 413 5.18 -2.80 3.73
C LEU A 413 5.16 -4.27 3.28
N GLU A 414 5.70 -5.15 4.10
CA GLU A 414 5.75 -6.59 3.88
C GLU A 414 4.34 -7.19 3.70
N MET A 415 4.24 -8.24 2.89
CA MET A 415 2.98 -8.90 2.58
C MET A 415 2.49 -9.75 3.75
N ALA A 416 1.17 -9.80 3.91
CA ALA A 416 0.50 -10.70 4.83
C ALA A 416 0.46 -12.14 4.30
N ALA A 417 0.04 -13.09 5.13
CA ALA A 417 0.14 -14.54 4.95
C ALA A 417 -0.76 -15.14 3.85
N TYR A 418 -1.07 -14.41 2.78
CA TYR A 418 -1.90 -14.91 1.67
C TYR A 418 -1.15 -14.74 0.36
N ASP A 419 -0.83 -15.85 -0.31
CA ASP A 419 -0.23 -15.82 -1.64
C ASP A 419 -1.25 -15.30 -2.68
N PRO A 420 -0.97 -14.15 -3.32
CA PRO A 420 -1.92 -13.54 -4.24
C PRO A 420 -2.10 -14.32 -5.55
N ARG A 421 -1.20 -15.25 -5.88
CA ARG A 421 -1.29 -16.04 -7.13
C ARG A 421 -2.48 -17.00 -7.11
N GLY A 422 -2.91 -17.44 -5.93
CA GLY A 422 -4.14 -18.22 -5.75
C GLY A 422 -5.38 -17.39 -5.42
N SER A 423 -5.28 -16.07 -5.39
CA SER A 423 -6.38 -15.17 -5.04
C SER A 423 -6.16 -13.81 -5.71
N TRP A 424 -6.53 -13.68 -6.99
CA TRP A 424 -6.20 -12.49 -7.79
C TRP A 424 -6.82 -11.19 -7.26
N GLY A 425 -7.99 -11.26 -6.60
CA GLY A 425 -8.55 -10.09 -5.93
C GLY A 425 -7.70 -9.66 -4.74
N GLN A 426 -7.12 -10.62 -4.01
CA GLN A 426 -6.17 -10.33 -2.93
C GLN A 426 -4.88 -9.70 -3.47
N GLY A 427 -4.40 -10.17 -4.62
CA GLY A 427 -3.30 -9.52 -5.36
C GLY A 427 -3.58 -8.06 -5.71
N LEU A 428 -4.76 -7.77 -6.25
CA LEU A 428 -5.19 -6.38 -6.48
C LEU A 428 -5.28 -5.58 -5.17
N SER A 429 -5.87 -6.17 -4.12
CA SER A 429 -5.99 -5.54 -2.79
C SER A 429 -4.63 -5.12 -2.24
N TYR A 430 -3.62 -5.99 -2.30
CA TYR A 430 -2.26 -5.64 -1.88
C TYR A 430 -1.65 -4.51 -2.71
N ALA A 431 -1.81 -4.57 -4.03
CA ALA A 431 -1.27 -3.54 -4.92
C ALA A 431 -1.84 -2.16 -4.62
N VAL A 432 -3.16 -2.04 -4.39
CA VAL A 432 -3.83 -0.73 -4.26
C VAL A 432 -4.00 -0.25 -2.80
N ALA A 433 -3.74 -1.11 -1.82
CA ALA A 433 -3.87 -0.77 -0.40
C ALA A 433 -3.07 0.49 -0.05
N ASN A 434 -3.76 1.46 0.58
CA ASN A 434 -3.16 2.77 0.86
C ASN A 434 -1.92 2.68 1.75
N ARG A 435 -1.88 1.78 2.74
CA ARG A 435 -0.75 1.66 3.67
C ARG A 435 0.36 0.70 3.21
N GLY A 436 0.27 0.15 2.00
CA GLY A 436 1.10 -0.97 1.53
C GLY A 436 0.42 -2.33 1.72
N ALA A 437 1.13 -3.42 1.41
CA ALA A 437 0.54 -4.77 1.29
C ALA A 437 -0.07 -5.30 2.59
N CYS A 438 -1.36 -5.03 2.80
CA CYS A 438 -2.07 -5.50 3.97
C CYS A 438 -3.47 -6.04 3.65
N HIS A 439 -3.72 -7.26 4.11
CA HIS A 439 -4.97 -7.99 3.87
C HIS A 439 -6.19 -7.36 4.57
N LEU A 440 -5.99 -6.51 5.57
CA LEU A 440 -7.10 -5.82 6.23
C LEU A 440 -7.59 -4.57 5.47
N SER A 441 -6.95 -4.14 4.38
CA SER A 441 -7.47 -3.06 3.52
C SER A 441 -8.74 -3.50 2.81
N ALA A 442 -8.65 -4.65 2.14
CA ALA A 442 -9.75 -5.44 1.64
C ALA A 442 -9.40 -6.92 1.74
N TYR A 443 -10.40 -7.73 2.05
CA TYR A 443 -10.23 -9.15 2.34
C TYR A 443 -10.98 -10.07 1.35
N PRO A 444 -10.78 -9.92 0.01
CA PRO A 444 -11.44 -10.73 -1.00
C PRO A 444 -11.11 -12.23 -0.90
N VAL A 445 -9.98 -12.60 -0.27
CA VAL A 445 -9.63 -14.00 -0.01
C VAL A 445 -10.75 -14.78 0.71
N SER A 446 -11.56 -14.10 1.53
CA SER A 446 -12.74 -14.71 2.16
C SER A 446 -13.76 -15.21 1.13
N LEU A 447 -14.06 -14.42 0.09
CA LEU A 447 -14.98 -14.81 -0.97
C LEU A 447 -14.34 -15.78 -1.96
N GLU A 448 -13.03 -15.62 -2.21
CA GLU A 448 -12.32 -16.33 -3.25
C GLU A 448 -11.92 -17.75 -2.88
N VAL A 449 -11.45 -17.92 -1.65
CA VAL A 449 -10.88 -19.19 -1.19
C VAL A 449 -11.70 -19.77 -0.07
N ARG A 450 -11.96 -19.00 1.00
CA ARG A 450 -12.66 -19.55 2.18
C ARG A 450 -14.09 -19.99 1.90
N PHE A 451 -14.90 -19.13 1.27
CA PHE A 451 -16.31 -19.42 1.01
C PHE A 451 -16.58 -19.96 -0.39
N GLY A 452 -15.61 -19.90 -1.31
CA GLY A 452 -15.77 -20.35 -2.69
C GLY A 452 -16.86 -19.61 -3.49
N LEU A 453 -17.21 -18.37 -3.09
CA LEU A 453 -18.29 -17.58 -3.68
C LEU A 453 -17.83 -16.79 -4.92
N LEU A 454 -16.52 -16.69 -5.15
CA LEU A 454 -15.93 -16.02 -6.29
C LEU A 454 -14.75 -16.83 -6.81
N ASN A 455 -14.71 -17.13 -8.11
CA ASN A 455 -13.56 -17.86 -8.67
C ASN A 455 -12.25 -17.07 -8.43
N PRO A 456 -11.22 -17.62 -7.77
CA PRO A 456 -9.98 -16.90 -7.45
C PRO A 456 -9.16 -16.48 -8.69
N LEU A 457 -9.27 -17.20 -9.80
CA LEU A 457 -8.43 -17.10 -10.99
C LEU A 457 -9.18 -16.46 -12.18
N THR A 458 -10.02 -15.47 -11.91
CA THR A 458 -10.65 -14.64 -12.94
C THR A 458 -10.48 -13.16 -12.65
N LYS A 459 -10.28 -12.33 -13.69
CA LYS A 459 -10.25 -10.86 -13.54
C LYS A 459 -11.64 -10.28 -13.24
N ARG A 460 -12.70 -11.03 -13.54
CA ARG A 460 -14.08 -10.53 -13.51
C ARG A 460 -14.47 -10.11 -12.09
N ALA A 461 -15.01 -8.90 -11.98
CA ALA A 461 -15.53 -8.29 -10.76
C ALA A 461 -14.52 -8.05 -9.61
N LYS A 462 -13.25 -8.45 -9.74
CA LYS A 462 -12.22 -8.28 -8.69
C LYS A 462 -12.08 -6.84 -8.23
N ALA A 463 -11.93 -5.92 -9.18
CA ALA A 463 -11.86 -4.49 -8.89
C ALA A 463 -13.10 -3.95 -8.15
N ARG A 464 -14.30 -4.47 -8.44
CA ARG A 464 -15.54 -4.06 -7.75
C ARG A 464 -15.60 -4.56 -6.31
N PHE A 465 -15.19 -5.80 -6.06
CA PHE A 465 -15.15 -6.34 -4.70
C PHE A 465 -14.08 -5.67 -3.86
N VAL A 466 -12.87 -5.45 -4.39
CA VAL A 466 -11.83 -4.68 -3.70
C VAL A 466 -12.33 -3.26 -3.41
N TYR A 467 -12.92 -2.58 -4.41
CA TYR A 467 -13.53 -1.25 -4.22
C TYR A 467 -14.57 -1.25 -3.09
N PHE A 468 -15.46 -2.24 -3.06
CA PHE A 468 -16.51 -2.38 -2.06
C PHE A 468 -15.95 -2.63 -0.65
N PHE A 469 -15.04 -3.60 -0.49
CA PHE A 469 -14.45 -3.92 0.81
C PHE A 469 -13.72 -2.73 1.43
N GLU A 470 -12.92 -2.02 0.64
CA GLU A 470 -12.21 -0.83 1.11
C GLU A 470 -13.15 0.32 1.50
N ASN A 471 -14.39 0.34 0.99
CA ASN A 471 -15.40 1.33 1.37
C ASN A 471 -16.16 0.96 2.65
N LEU A 472 -16.00 -0.25 3.19
CA LEU A 472 -16.71 -0.65 4.41
C LEU A 472 -16.11 0.00 5.65
N HIS A 473 -14.79 0.16 5.71
CA HIS A 473 -14.09 0.73 6.88
C HIS A 473 -14.46 0.06 8.22
N LEU A 474 -14.70 -1.25 8.17
CA LEU A 474 -15.04 -2.10 9.30
C LEU A 474 -14.01 -3.22 9.43
N PRO A 475 -13.81 -3.80 10.64
CA PRO A 475 -12.96 -4.97 10.80
C PRO A 475 -13.45 -6.13 9.91
N PRO A 476 -12.58 -6.85 9.17
CA PRO A 476 -12.99 -7.98 8.32
C PRO A 476 -13.82 -9.04 9.03
N VAL A 477 -13.49 -9.34 10.30
CA VAL A 477 -14.28 -10.24 11.14
C VAL A 477 -15.72 -9.75 11.30
N ALA A 478 -15.94 -8.45 11.52
CA ALA A 478 -17.30 -7.91 11.66
C ALA A 478 -18.07 -8.01 10.33
N ILE A 479 -17.40 -7.79 9.21
CA ILE A 479 -17.99 -7.88 7.85
C ILE A 479 -18.44 -9.32 7.54
N MET A 480 -17.65 -10.33 7.94
CA MET A 480 -18.00 -11.73 7.72
C MET A 480 -19.16 -12.22 8.61
N LEU A 481 -19.42 -11.53 9.73
CA LEU A 481 -20.36 -11.99 10.75
C LEU A 481 -21.69 -11.27 10.75
N MET A 482 -21.77 -10.05 10.21
CA MET A 482 -22.95 -9.21 10.28
C MET A 482 -23.24 -8.52 8.94
N ASP A 483 -24.52 -8.32 8.67
CA ASP A 483 -24.98 -7.56 7.50
C ASP A 483 -24.57 -6.08 7.59
N VAL A 484 -24.17 -5.48 6.45
CA VAL A 484 -23.66 -4.10 6.40
C VAL A 484 -24.67 -3.07 6.92
N SER A 485 -25.98 -3.32 6.76
CA SER A 485 -27.02 -2.39 7.23
C SER A 485 -27.05 -2.25 8.75
N ILE A 486 -26.55 -3.24 9.50
CA ILE A 486 -26.45 -3.21 10.97
C ILE A 486 -25.61 -2.03 11.43
N PHE A 487 -24.46 -1.82 10.81
CA PHE A 487 -23.51 -0.78 11.24
C PHE A 487 -24.04 0.63 11.03
N SER A 488 -24.75 0.88 9.91
CA SER A 488 -25.37 2.18 9.65
C SER A 488 -26.47 2.52 10.67
N LYS A 489 -27.24 1.50 11.09
CA LYS A 489 -28.28 1.65 12.11
C LYS A 489 -27.71 1.80 13.52
N LEU A 490 -26.64 1.06 13.86
CA LEU A 490 -25.90 1.26 15.11
C LEU A 490 -25.32 2.68 15.18
N PHE A 491 -24.73 3.16 14.09
CA PHE A 491 -24.24 4.53 14.02
C PHE A 491 -25.37 5.54 14.27
N SER A 492 -26.50 5.37 13.60
CA SER A 492 -27.66 6.25 13.77
C SER A 492 -28.18 6.26 15.21
N SER A 493 -28.39 5.07 15.79
CA SER A 493 -28.95 4.94 17.15
C SER A 493 -27.99 5.45 18.23
N ILE A 494 -26.69 5.29 18.04
CA ILE A 494 -25.68 5.74 19.01
C ILE A 494 -25.51 7.26 18.92
N THR A 495 -25.35 7.80 17.72
CA THR A 495 -24.96 9.21 17.53
C THR A 495 -26.15 10.17 17.41
N GLY A 496 -27.36 9.64 17.13
CA GLY A 496 -28.54 10.40 16.76
C GLY A 496 -28.51 10.96 15.33
N MET A 497 -27.43 10.72 14.58
CA MET A 497 -27.30 11.20 13.20
C MET A 497 -27.80 10.15 12.21
N GLY A 498 -28.87 10.45 11.50
CA GLY A 498 -29.40 9.58 10.45
C GLY A 498 -28.32 9.19 9.43
N MET A 499 -28.11 7.87 9.28
CA MET A 499 -27.12 7.26 8.41
C MET A 499 -27.70 5.98 7.80
N ASN A 500 -27.82 5.94 6.48
CA ASN A 500 -28.12 4.70 5.75
C ASN A 500 -26.84 4.02 5.23
N GLN A 501 -26.98 2.78 4.73
CA GLN A 501 -25.85 1.98 4.25
C GLN A 501 -25.08 2.63 3.08
N TRP A 502 -25.76 3.36 2.19
CA TRP A 502 -25.14 4.01 1.04
C TRP A 502 -24.35 5.25 1.45
N GLU A 503 -24.88 6.03 2.40
CA GLU A 503 -24.17 7.14 3.01
C GLU A 503 -22.91 6.65 3.76
N MET A 504 -23.02 5.53 4.48
CA MET A 504 -21.89 4.93 5.18
C MET A 504 -20.80 4.46 4.21
N LEU A 505 -21.18 3.78 3.11
CA LEU A 505 -20.25 3.41 2.04
C LEU A 505 -19.63 4.64 1.35
N LYS A 506 -20.39 5.73 1.19
CA LYS A 506 -19.86 7.00 0.67
C LYS A 506 -18.85 7.62 1.65
N ALA A 507 -19.09 7.53 2.95
CA ALA A 507 -18.12 7.94 3.97
C ALA A 507 -16.84 7.10 3.92
N GLY A 508 -16.95 5.78 3.80
CA GLY A 508 -15.77 4.92 3.61
C GLY A 508 -14.99 5.24 2.33
N ASN A 509 -15.67 5.50 1.21
CA ASN A 509 -15.01 5.93 -0.03
C ASN A 509 -14.29 7.28 0.14
N ARG A 510 -14.90 8.22 0.87
CA ARG A 510 -14.26 9.49 1.24
C ARG A 510 -12.99 9.26 2.06
N ILE A 511 -13.04 8.41 3.09
CA ILE A 511 -11.90 8.14 3.95
C ILE A 511 -10.77 7.49 3.15
N HIS A 512 -11.08 6.47 2.34
CA HIS A 512 -10.10 5.80 1.49
C HIS A 512 -9.45 6.78 0.49
N THR A 513 -10.26 7.64 -0.13
CA THR A 513 -9.77 8.62 -1.11
C THR A 513 -8.95 9.72 -0.44
N LEU A 514 -9.30 10.13 0.78
CA LEU A 514 -8.52 11.10 1.57
C LEU A 514 -7.13 10.56 1.88
N GLU A 515 -7.04 9.33 2.36
CA GLU A 515 -5.75 8.66 2.62
C GLU A 515 -4.95 8.50 1.32
N ARG A 516 -5.60 8.14 0.20
CA ARG A 516 -4.95 8.09 -1.11
C ARG A 516 -4.41 9.46 -1.52
N LEU A 517 -5.18 10.52 -1.34
CA LEU A 517 -4.76 11.90 -1.63
C LEU A 517 -3.52 12.27 -0.80
N MET A 518 -3.53 11.97 0.50
CA MET A 518 -2.38 12.17 1.38
C MET A 518 -1.15 11.39 0.86
N ASN A 519 -1.32 10.15 0.43
CA ASN A 519 -0.20 9.35 -0.09
C ASN A 519 0.30 9.87 -1.45
N THR A 520 -0.58 10.38 -2.30
CA THR A 520 -0.16 11.00 -3.57
C THR A 520 0.62 12.31 -3.35
N ARG A 521 0.41 13.01 -2.22
CA ARG A 521 1.25 14.14 -1.79
C ARG A 521 2.67 13.72 -1.45
N GLU A 522 2.82 12.50 -0.93
CA GLU A 522 4.11 11.87 -0.62
C GLU A 522 4.73 11.16 -1.84
N GLY A 523 4.15 11.34 -3.04
CA GLY A 523 4.72 10.82 -4.29
C GLY A 523 4.20 9.47 -4.76
N ILE A 524 3.22 8.87 -4.08
CA ILE A 524 2.60 7.61 -4.56
C ILE A 524 1.92 7.82 -5.92
N ARG A 525 2.22 6.93 -6.86
CA ARG A 525 1.71 6.89 -8.23
C ARG A 525 1.41 5.44 -8.64
N ARG A 526 0.98 5.26 -9.89
CA ARG A 526 0.68 3.93 -10.46
C ARG A 526 1.84 2.94 -10.34
N LYS A 527 3.09 3.40 -10.50
CA LYS A 527 4.28 2.53 -10.37
C LYS A 527 4.39 1.85 -8.99
N ASP A 528 3.78 2.43 -7.96
CA ASP A 528 3.79 1.93 -6.59
C ASP A 528 2.58 1.03 -6.28
N ASP A 529 1.58 1.00 -7.17
CA ASP A 529 0.45 0.08 -7.13
C ASP A 529 0.76 -1.19 -7.94
N THR A 530 1.82 -1.89 -7.51
CA THR A 530 2.33 -3.11 -8.16
C THR A 530 2.43 -4.26 -7.16
N LEU A 531 2.86 -5.43 -7.64
CA LEU A 531 3.32 -6.56 -6.83
C LEU A 531 4.80 -6.85 -7.16
N PRO A 532 5.55 -7.48 -6.24
CA PRO A 532 6.87 -8.03 -6.55
C PRO A 532 6.84 -8.95 -7.78
N GLU A 533 7.95 -8.99 -8.53
CA GLU A 533 7.98 -9.70 -9.82
C GLU A 533 7.63 -11.19 -9.69
N ARG A 534 8.01 -11.83 -8.58
CA ARG A 534 7.61 -13.20 -8.20
C ARG A 534 6.12 -13.44 -8.45
N PHE A 535 5.24 -12.54 -8.00
CA PHE A 535 3.80 -12.75 -8.12
C PHE A 535 3.24 -12.42 -9.53
N LEU A 536 4.00 -11.66 -10.33
CA LEU A 536 3.61 -11.26 -11.69
C LEU A 536 4.14 -12.21 -12.76
N LYS A 537 5.23 -12.93 -12.47
CA LYS A 537 5.97 -13.72 -13.46
C LYS A 537 6.18 -15.19 -13.07
N GLU A 538 6.18 -15.52 -11.79
CA GLU A 538 6.50 -16.88 -11.32
C GLU A 538 5.26 -17.57 -10.75
N GLY A 539 4.91 -18.73 -11.29
CA GLY A 539 3.88 -19.60 -10.71
C GLY A 539 4.29 -20.18 -9.35
N ARG A 540 3.31 -20.64 -8.58
CA ARG A 540 3.57 -21.40 -7.35
C ARG A 540 4.04 -22.81 -7.70
N SER A 541 4.89 -23.42 -6.87
CA SER A 541 5.30 -24.82 -7.03
C SER A 541 4.13 -25.81 -6.92
N CYS A 542 3.11 -25.46 -6.13
CA CYS A 542 1.91 -26.28 -5.93
C CYS A 542 0.80 -26.05 -6.98
N ASP A 543 1.07 -25.27 -8.04
CA ASP A 543 0.12 -24.92 -9.09
C ASP A 543 0.67 -25.36 -10.45
N GLU A 544 0.19 -26.50 -10.96
CA GLU A 544 0.66 -27.11 -12.21
C GLU A 544 0.52 -26.17 -13.43
N ALA A 545 -0.48 -25.29 -13.41
CA ALA A 545 -0.71 -24.31 -14.46
C ALA A 545 0.12 -23.02 -14.26
N HIS A 546 0.91 -22.94 -13.18
CA HIS A 546 1.83 -21.86 -12.87
C HIS A 546 1.19 -20.47 -12.99
N HIS A 547 -0.03 -20.29 -12.45
CA HIS A 547 -0.75 -19.03 -12.56
C HIS A 547 0.01 -17.88 -11.89
N THR A 548 -0.01 -16.73 -12.54
CA THR A 548 0.47 -15.44 -12.01
C THR A 548 -0.68 -14.45 -11.88
N VAL A 549 -0.46 -13.33 -11.19
CA VAL A 549 -1.49 -12.31 -10.99
C VAL A 549 -1.57 -11.38 -12.21
N PRO A 550 -2.70 -11.32 -12.94
CA PRO A 550 -2.87 -10.40 -14.08
C PRO A 550 -3.25 -8.99 -13.61
N LEU A 551 -2.34 -8.36 -12.86
CA LEU A 551 -2.61 -7.16 -12.07
C LEU A 551 -3.08 -5.96 -12.90
N TYR A 552 -2.36 -5.63 -13.97
CA TYR A 552 -2.50 -4.33 -14.63
C TYR A 552 -3.88 -4.10 -15.26
N GLU A 553 -4.52 -5.16 -15.76
CA GLU A 553 -5.90 -5.06 -16.27
C GLU A 553 -6.90 -4.78 -15.14
N MET A 554 -6.73 -5.44 -13.99
CA MET A 554 -7.58 -5.22 -12.83
C MET A 554 -7.35 -3.84 -12.20
N LEU A 555 -6.11 -3.34 -12.25
CA LEU A 555 -5.73 -2.02 -11.76
C LEU A 555 -6.42 -0.89 -12.54
N ASP A 556 -6.52 -1.01 -13.86
CA ASP A 556 -7.22 -0.04 -14.70
C ASP A 556 -8.72 0.04 -14.37
N ASP A 557 -9.37 -1.12 -14.22
CA ASP A 557 -10.76 -1.20 -13.80
C ASP A 557 -10.95 -0.57 -12.40
N TYR A 558 -10.01 -0.81 -11.49
CA TYR A 558 -10.03 -0.24 -10.14
C TYR A 558 -9.93 1.29 -10.15
N TYR A 559 -8.98 1.87 -10.90
CA TYR A 559 -8.85 3.33 -11.01
C TYR A 559 -10.09 3.97 -11.62
N LYS A 560 -10.70 3.33 -12.62
CA LYS A 560 -11.95 3.80 -13.20
C LYS A 560 -13.08 3.82 -12.19
N LEU A 561 -13.22 2.78 -11.36
CA LEU A 561 -14.22 2.72 -10.29
C LEU A 561 -13.99 3.79 -9.21
N ARG A 562 -12.73 4.03 -8.86
CA ARG A 562 -12.33 5.05 -7.88
C ARG A 562 -12.46 6.48 -8.41
N GLY A 563 -12.53 6.66 -9.73
CA GLY A 563 -12.44 7.98 -10.36
C GLY A 563 -11.05 8.61 -10.17
N TYR A 564 -10.02 7.77 -10.27
CA TYR A 564 -8.62 8.18 -10.29
C TYR A 564 -8.15 8.35 -11.74
N ASN A 565 -7.11 9.15 -11.95
CA ASN A 565 -6.45 9.23 -13.25
C ASN A 565 -5.56 8.00 -13.51
N HIS A 566 -4.93 7.94 -14.67
CA HIS A 566 -4.04 6.82 -15.03
C HIS A 566 -2.80 6.70 -14.14
N GLN A 567 -2.43 7.74 -13.39
CA GLN A 567 -1.36 7.71 -12.39
C GLN A 567 -1.85 7.30 -11.00
N GLY A 568 -3.13 6.95 -10.85
CA GLY A 568 -3.73 6.59 -9.56
C GLY A 568 -3.94 7.80 -8.64
N ILE A 569 -4.02 9.02 -9.17
CA ILE A 569 -4.30 10.24 -8.40
C ILE A 569 -5.82 10.50 -8.39
N PRO A 570 -6.45 10.76 -7.24
CA PRO A 570 -7.85 11.17 -7.18
C PRO A 570 -8.15 12.38 -8.05
N SER A 571 -9.14 12.28 -8.94
CA SER A 571 -9.53 13.40 -9.80
C SER A 571 -10.22 14.53 -9.01
N ALA A 572 -10.11 15.77 -9.47
CA ALA A 572 -10.80 16.90 -8.86
C ALA A 572 -12.33 16.69 -8.79
N GLY A 573 -12.91 16.04 -9.80
CA GLY A 573 -14.33 15.66 -9.80
C GLY A 573 -14.69 14.69 -8.67
N THR A 574 -13.85 13.67 -8.44
CA THR A 574 -14.01 12.72 -7.33
C THR A 574 -13.89 13.42 -5.98
N LEU A 575 -12.88 14.27 -5.80
CA LEU A 575 -12.70 15.03 -4.55
C LEU A 575 -13.91 15.91 -4.23
N ARG A 576 -14.43 16.66 -5.22
CA ARG A 576 -15.67 17.45 -5.05
C ARG A 576 -16.88 16.58 -4.72
N LYS A 577 -17.08 15.47 -5.43
CA LYS A 577 -18.20 14.54 -5.19
C LYS A 577 -18.18 13.95 -3.77
N LEU A 578 -16.98 13.72 -3.24
CA LEU A 578 -16.77 13.23 -1.89
C LEU A 578 -16.73 14.36 -0.86
N GLY A 579 -16.60 15.63 -1.25
CA GLY A 579 -16.50 16.75 -0.32
C GLY A 579 -15.16 16.79 0.42
N ILE A 580 -14.08 16.41 -0.27
CA ILE A 580 -12.71 16.55 0.25
C ILE A 580 -12.18 17.89 -0.23
N GLU A 581 -11.89 18.79 0.71
CA GLU A 581 -11.34 20.12 0.42
C GLU A 581 -9.82 20.04 0.23
N LEU A 582 -9.31 20.67 -0.83
CA LEU A 582 -7.87 20.79 -1.07
C LEU A 582 -7.33 21.96 -0.26
N LYS A 583 -6.34 21.70 0.61
CA LYS A 583 -5.69 22.74 1.41
C LYS A 583 -4.99 23.82 0.58
N ASP A 584 -4.47 23.43 -0.58
CA ASP A 584 -3.83 24.33 -1.50
C ASP A 584 -4.35 24.04 -2.93
N PRO A 585 -5.44 24.71 -3.35
CA PRO A 585 -5.97 24.59 -4.70
C PRO A 585 -4.96 25.10 -5.74
N GLY A 586 -4.06 26.00 -5.32
CA GLY A 586 -2.98 26.56 -6.12
C GLY A 586 -1.83 25.59 -6.32
N SER A 587 -1.60 24.62 -5.42
CA SER A 587 -0.67 23.50 -5.62
C SER A 587 -1.35 22.29 -6.26
N SER A 588 -2.45 22.48 -7.00
CA SER A 588 -3.22 21.37 -7.59
C SER A 588 -2.25 20.32 -8.14
N PHE A 589 -2.48 19.03 -7.85
CA PHE A 589 -1.70 17.92 -8.43
C PHE A 589 -1.81 17.84 -9.96
N GLU A 590 -2.53 18.78 -10.57
CA GLU A 590 -2.57 19.10 -12.00
C GLU A 590 -1.43 20.05 -12.44
N LYS A 591 -0.66 20.63 -11.50
CA LYS A 591 0.54 21.45 -11.73
C LYS A 591 1.82 20.64 -11.95
N ASP A 592 1.71 19.33 -12.16
CA ASP A 592 2.68 18.69 -13.06
C ASP A 592 2.39 19.23 -14.46
N ALA A 593 3.05 20.34 -14.80
CA ALA A 593 3.05 20.99 -16.11
C ALA A 593 3.54 20.06 -17.24
N ASP A 594 3.88 18.81 -16.93
CA ASP A 594 4.33 17.80 -17.87
C ASP A 594 3.20 17.11 -18.64
N PHE A 595 1.93 17.23 -18.25
CA PHE A 595 0.88 16.43 -18.90
C PHE A 595 -0.46 17.16 -19.11
N ARG A 596 -0.62 17.73 -20.31
CA ARG A 596 -1.93 17.80 -20.97
C ARG A 596 -2.13 16.52 -21.77
N PHE A 597 -3.04 15.66 -21.34
CA PHE A 597 -3.43 14.45 -22.06
C PHE A 597 -4.12 14.85 -23.37
N ILE A 598 -3.39 14.80 -24.49
CA ILE A 598 -3.95 15.01 -25.82
C ILE A 598 -4.48 13.66 -26.31
N VAL A 599 -5.77 13.41 -26.10
CA VAL A 599 -6.48 12.36 -26.83
C VAL A 599 -7.40 13.01 -27.85
N PRO A 600 -7.04 12.98 -29.14
CA PRO A 600 -7.96 13.39 -30.19
C PRO A 600 -9.21 12.51 -30.12
N LYS A 601 -10.39 13.13 -29.99
CA LYS A 601 -11.66 12.39 -29.97
C LYS A 601 -11.95 11.80 -31.35
N GLY A 602 -12.04 10.48 -31.44
CA GLY A 602 -12.45 9.75 -32.66
C GLY A 602 -11.30 9.25 -33.55
N LYS A 603 -11.49 8.06 -34.13
CA LYS A 603 -10.48 7.34 -34.95
C LYS A 603 -10.04 8.11 -36.20
N ARG A 604 -10.94 8.89 -36.81
CA ARG A 604 -10.63 9.74 -37.98
C ARG A 604 -9.68 10.89 -37.63
N VAL A 605 -9.90 11.54 -36.48
CA VAL A 605 -9.05 12.65 -36.02
C VAL A 605 -7.65 12.16 -35.67
N LYS A 606 -7.55 11.00 -35.00
CA LYS A 606 -6.26 10.34 -34.72
C LYS A 606 -5.46 10.04 -36.00
N ARG A 607 -6.12 9.49 -37.03
CA ARG A 607 -5.48 9.23 -38.34
C ARG A 607 -5.02 10.51 -39.03
N LEU A 608 -5.81 11.57 -39.00
CA LEU A 608 -5.44 12.86 -39.59
C LEU A 608 -4.22 13.46 -38.88
N TYR A 609 -4.24 13.51 -37.54
CA TYR A 609 -3.12 13.97 -36.73
C TYR A 609 -1.84 13.21 -37.06
N LEU A 610 -1.88 11.88 -37.06
CA LEU A 610 -0.72 11.04 -37.34
C LEU A 610 -0.21 11.20 -38.78
N SER A 611 -1.10 11.44 -39.74
CA SER A 611 -0.70 11.72 -41.12
C SER A 611 0.08 13.03 -41.23
N ILE A 612 -0.39 14.08 -40.55
CA ILE A 612 0.30 15.37 -40.49
C ILE A 612 1.65 15.23 -39.78
N MET A 613 1.69 14.53 -38.65
CA MET A 613 2.93 14.32 -37.89
C MET A 613 3.97 13.54 -38.68
N LEU A 614 3.62 12.41 -39.29
CA LEU A 614 4.56 11.62 -40.08
C LEU A 614 5.04 12.34 -41.34
N TRP A 615 4.15 13.11 -41.98
CA TRP A 615 4.54 14.00 -43.08
C TRP A 615 5.58 15.03 -42.62
N PHE A 616 5.34 15.68 -41.47
CA PHE A 616 6.24 16.69 -40.93
C PHE A 616 7.58 16.08 -40.50
N VAL A 617 7.58 14.95 -39.81
CA VAL A 617 8.80 14.23 -39.38
C VAL A 617 9.66 13.86 -40.59
N GLY A 618 9.07 13.30 -41.64
CA GLY A 618 9.80 12.96 -42.86
C GLY A 618 10.46 14.17 -43.53
N ARG A 619 9.73 15.29 -43.62
CA ARG A 619 10.25 16.57 -44.16
C ARG A 619 11.35 17.14 -43.29
N ALA A 620 11.19 17.08 -41.97
CA ALA A 620 12.18 17.56 -41.02
C ALA A 620 13.46 16.71 -41.06
N MET A 621 13.38 15.38 -41.20
CA MET A 621 14.55 14.52 -41.37
C MET A 621 15.32 14.86 -42.67
N GLN A 622 14.61 15.07 -43.79
CA GLN A 622 15.23 15.52 -45.04
C GLN A 622 15.95 16.87 -44.86
N ALA A 623 15.30 17.84 -44.20
CA ALA A 623 15.88 19.14 -43.94
C ALA A 623 17.11 19.03 -43.01
N ALA A 624 16.98 18.29 -41.90
CA ALA A 624 18.03 18.08 -40.91
C ALA A 624 19.30 17.46 -41.52
N ALA A 625 19.15 16.51 -42.45
CA ALA A 625 20.26 15.89 -43.18
C ALA A 625 21.11 16.89 -43.98
N LYS A 626 20.55 18.05 -44.35
CA LYS A 626 21.26 19.12 -45.07
C LYS A 626 21.91 20.14 -44.15
N VAL A 627 21.38 20.32 -42.94
CA VAL A 627 21.72 21.50 -42.10
C VAL A 627 22.46 21.15 -40.81
N ASP A 628 22.30 19.93 -40.29
CA ASP A 628 23.01 19.48 -39.09
C ASP A 628 24.08 18.46 -39.46
N LYS A 629 25.33 18.77 -39.12
CA LYS A 629 26.49 17.91 -39.41
C LYS A 629 26.38 16.53 -38.75
N GLY A 630 25.76 16.46 -37.56
CA GLY A 630 25.59 15.20 -36.84
C GLY A 630 24.53 14.32 -37.50
N VAL A 631 23.38 14.89 -37.86
CA VAL A 631 22.34 14.16 -38.61
C VAL A 631 22.88 13.69 -39.96
N LYS A 632 23.63 14.55 -40.66
CA LYS A 632 24.30 14.18 -41.91
C LYS A 632 25.24 12.97 -41.73
N LYS A 633 26.06 12.97 -40.68
CA LYS A 633 26.98 11.87 -40.37
C LYS A 633 26.26 10.53 -40.11
N GLU A 634 25.13 10.56 -39.40
CA GLU A 634 24.31 9.35 -39.21
C GLU A 634 23.67 8.87 -40.53
N PHE A 635 23.29 9.78 -41.44
CA PHE A 635 22.84 9.37 -42.77
C PHE A 635 23.98 8.86 -43.67
N GLU A 636 25.23 9.27 -43.44
CA GLU A 636 26.39 8.78 -44.19
C GLU A 636 26.66 7.29 -43.94
N SER A 637 26.34 6.75 -42.76
CA SER A 637 26.46 5.31 -42.44
C SER A 637 25.38 4.43 -43.09
N ILE A 638 24.32 5.01 -43.64
CA ILE A 638 23.27 4.31 -44.37
C ILE A 638 23.71 4.10 -45.84
N PRO A 639 23.53 2.93 -46.47
CA PRO A 639 23.91 2.70 -47.87
C PRO A 639 23.23 3.64 -48.87
N ASN A 640 23.90 3.94 -50.00
CA ASN A 640 23.27 4.64 -51.12
C ASN A 640 22.21 3.72 -51.77
N GLY A 641 21.05 4.27 -52.10
CA GLY A 641 19.89 3.53 -52.60
C GLY A 641 18.92 3.07 -51.50
N PHE A 642 19.27 3.22 -50.22
CA PHE A 642 18.50 2.70 -49.08
C PHE A 642 17.16 3.43 -48.89
N ARG A 643 16.08 2.67 -48.74
CA ARG A 643 14.71 3.14 -48.50
C ARG A 643 14.17 2.60 -47.20
N PHE A 644 13.63 3.47 -46.36
CA PHE A 644 12.97 3.03 -45.13
C PHE A 644 11.62 3.72 -44.89
N ALA A 645 10.77 3.06 -44.10
CA ALA A 645 9.48 3.59 -43.69
C ALA A 645 9.31 3.58 -42.17
N LEU A 646 8.56 4.56 -41.66
CA LEU A 646 7.96 4.55 -40.33
C LEU A 646 6.43 4.60 -40.52
N ALA A 647 5.74 3.53 -40.13
CA ALA A 647 4.33 3.31 -40.46
C ALA A 647 3.50 2.88 -39.25
N VAL A 648 2.17 3.05 -39.33
CA VAL A 648 1.22 2.59 -38.33
C VAL A 648 0.41 1.41 -38.88
N SER A 649 0.39 0.28 -38.19
CA SER A 649 -0.35 -0.92 -38.58
C SER A 649 -1.84 -0.85 -38.24
N PRO A 650 -2.70 -1.66 -38.91
CA PRO A 650 -2.42 -2.49 -40.09
C PRO A 650 -2.52 -1.74 -41.43
N ALA A 651 -3.22 -0.60 -41.47
CA ALA A 651 -3.37 0.26 -42.65
C ALA A 651 -3.48 1.72 -42.20
N GLY A 652 -2.49 2.17 -41.44
CA GLY A 652 -2.42 3.50 -40.86
C GLY A 652 -1.49 4.44 -41.63
N PRO A 653 -1.36 5.68 -41.14
CA PRO A 653 -0.44 6.66 -41.72
C PRO A 653 1.02 6.19 -41.72
N ALA A 654 1.80 6.66 -42.69
CA ALA A 654 3.20 6.30 -42.84
C ALA A 654 4.02 7.47 -43.40
N MET A 655 5.34 7.41 -43.21
CA MET A 655 6.34 8.21 -43.93
C MET A 655 7.37 7.30 -44.57
N VAL A 656 7.84 7.67 -45.76
CA VAL A 656 8.86 6.93 -46.51
C VAL A 656 10.02 7.87 -46.85
N MET A 657 11.24 7.40 -46.59
CA MET A 657 12.50 8.09 -46.82
C MET A 657 13.39 7.30 -47.77
N GLU A 658 14.20 7.99 -48.56
CA GLU A 658 15.16 7.40 -49.50
C GLU A 658 16.50 8.15 -49.43
N LYS A 659 17.60 7.42 -49.24
CA LYS A 659 18.94 7.91 -49.57
C LYS A 659 19.23 7.55 -51.02
N THR A 660 19.14 8.53 -51.91
CA THR A 660 19.34 8.34 -53.36
C THR A 660 20.73 7.78 -53.67
N SER A 661 20.91 7.21 -54.86
CA SER A 661 22.21 6.73 -55.34
C SER A 661 23.32 7.80 -55.32
N LYS A 662 22.94 9.09 -55.41
CA LYS A 662 23.84 10.25 -55.30
C LYS A 662 24.07 10.71 -53.85
N GLY A 663 23.71 9.89 -52.85
CA GLY A 663 23.88 10.18 -51.42
C GLY A 663 22.94 11.23 -50.84
N ARG A 664 21.95 11.73 -51.59
CA ARG A 664 20.99 12.72 -51.10
C ARG A 664 19.83 12.05 -50.36
N VAL A 665 19.47 12.56 -49.18
CA VAL A 665 18.29 12.13 -48.40
C VAL A 665 17.04 12.82 -48.91
N LYS A 666 15.97 12.06 -49.15
CA LYS A 666 14.70 12.54 -49.70
C LYS A 666 13.51 11.92 -48.96
N TYR A 667 12.53 12.74 -48.60
CA TYR A 667 11.19 12.31 -48.21
C TYR A 667 10.37 11.99 -49.46
N VAL A 668 9.93 10.74 -49.58
CA VAL A 668 9.27 10.21 -50.77
C VAL A 668 7.74 10.37 -50.69
N GLY A 669 7.18 10.36 -49.48
CA GLY A 669 5.74 10.52 -49.26
C GLY A 669 5.20 9.57 -48.20
N SER A 670 3.88 9.35 -48.22
CA SER A 670 3.17 8.48 -47.27
C SER A 670 2.97 7.03 -47.74
N LYS A 671 3.50 6.69 -48.93
CA LYS A 671 3.44 5.33 -49.50
C LYS A 671 4.77 4.98 -50.17
N PRO A 672 5.17 3.69 -50.21
CA PRO A 672 6.44 3.25 -50.80
C PRO A 672 6.57 3.47 -52.32
N GLY A 673 5.45 3.62 -53.03
CA GLY A 673 5.42 3.94 -54.47
C GLY A 673 5.90 2.79 -55.36
N GLY A 674 5.70 1.54 -54.94
CA GLY A 674 6.02 0.33 -55.74
C GLY A 674 7.48 -0.13 -55.68
N LYS A 675 8.38 0.62 -55.04
CA LYS A 675 9.75 0.16 -54.77
C LYS A 675 9.84 -0.54 -53.41
N PRO A 676 10.66 -1.60 -53.27
CA PRO A 676 10.83 -2.29 -51.99
C PRO A 676 11.43 -1.37 -50.92
N LEU A 677 11.15 -1.68 -49.66
CA LEU A 677 11.75 -1.04 -48.49
C LEU A 677 12.87 -1.93 -47.97
N ASP A 678 14.03 -1.36 -47.70
CA ASP A 678 15.14 -2.03 -47.04
C ASP A 678 14.92 -2.12 -45.52
N LEU A 679 14.13 -1.20 -44.96
CA LEU A 679 13.76 -1.16 -43.55
C LEU A 679 12.33 -0.62 -43.35
N ASN A 680 11.52 -1.31 -42.55
CA ASN A 680 10.17 -0.90 -42.20
C ASN A 680 9.95 -0.98 -40.69
N ILE A 681 9.86 0.19 -40.04
CA ILE A 681 9.54 0.31 -38.62
C ILE A 681 8.03 0.56 -38.51
N ARG A 682 7.30 -0.37 -37.92
CA ARG A 682 5.84 -0.31 -37.78
C ARG A 682 5.42 -0.17 -36.32
N ILE A 683 4.50 0.75 -36.06
CA ILE A 683 3.82 0.88 -34.77
C ILE A 683 2.56 0.00 -34.81
N LYS A 684 2.44 -0.94 -33.88
CA LYS A 684 1.44 -2.04 -33.94
C LYS A 684 -0.01 -1.57 -34.03
N HIS A 685 -0.35 -0.41 -33.47
CA HIS A 685 -1.70 0.14 -33.53
C HIS A 685 -1.75 1.67 -33.40
N LEU A 686 -2.90 2.24 -33.78
CA LEU A 686 -3.15 3.69 -33.81
C LEU A 686 -2.95 4.38 -32.45
N GLU A 687 -3.35 3.73 -31.35
CA GLU A 687 -3.22 4.30 -30.00
C GLU A 687 -1.76 4.41 -29.55
N ALA A 688 -0.92 3.41 -29.84
CA ALA A 688 0.51 3.47 -29.56
C ALA A 688 1.18 4.60 -30.35
N ALA A 689 0.75 4.80 -31.61
CA ALA A 689 1.24 5.90 -32.43
C ALA A 689 0.85 7.26 -31.85
N ILE A 690 -0.36 7.41 -31.29
CA ILE A 690 -0.75 8.65 -30.60
C ILE A 690 0.14 8.91 -29.40
N LEU A 691 0.44 7.90 -28.57
CA LEU A 691 1.31 8.07 -27.41
C LEU A 691 2.71 8.55 -27.82
N LEU A 692 3.28 7.94 -28.86
CA LEU A 692 4.58 8.32 -29.41
C LEU A 692 4.58 9.75 -29.99
N PHE A 693 3.65 10.04 -30.91
CA PHE A 693 3.62 11.32 -31.62
C PHE A 693 2.95 12.47 -30.86
N THR A 694 2.43 12.23 -29.65
CA THR A 694 2.07 13.28 -28.69
C THR A 694 3.09 13.38 -27.55
N PHE A 695 4.22 12.67 -27.67
CA PHE A 695 5.32 12.66 -26.71
C PHE A 695 4.91 12.25 -25.29
N GLN A 696 3.86 11.43 -25.18
CA GLN A 696 3.46 10.78 -23.93
C GLN A 696 4.34 9.55 -23.65
N GLU A 697 4.99 9.00 -24.68
CA GLU A 697 6.01 7.97 -24.58
C GLU A 697 7.16 8.23 -25.54
N SER A 698 8.37 7.83 -25.15
CA SER A 698 9.56 7.87 -26.02
C SER A 698 9.61 6.67 -26.96
N THR A 699 10.39 6.78 -28.04
CA THR A 699 10.64 5.65 -28.97
C THR A 699 11.27 4.46 -28.23
N ALA A 700 12.14 4.72 -27.25
CA ALA A 700 12.76 3.68 -26.42
C ALA A 700 11.74 2.96 -25.53
N MET A 701 10.82 3.70 -24.91
CA MET A 701 9.74 3.12 -24.10
C MET A 701 8.76 2.32 -24.95
N ALA A 702 8.39 2.84 -26.13
CA ALA A 702 7.54 2.13 -27.08
C ALA A 702 8.18 0.80 -27.55
N GLY A 703 9.50 0.77 -27.73
CA GLY A 703 10.26 -0.45 -27.99
C GLY A 703 10.22 -1.43 -26.81
N ALA A 704 10.50 -0.96 -25.59
CA ALA A 704 10.47 -1.78 -24.37
C ALA A 704 9.07 -2.37 -24.07
N MET A 705 8.02 -1.67 -24.47
CA MET A 705 6.63 -2.08 -24.30
C MET A 705 6.08 -2.91 -25.48
N ASP A 706 6.97 -3.42 -26.36
CA ASP A 706 6.63 -4.27 -27.50
C ASP A 706 5.58 -3.64 -28.45
N ARG A 707 5.67 -2.33 -28.70
CA ARG A 707 4.73 -1.58 -29.56
C ARG A 707 5.26 -1.32 -30.97
N LEU A 708 6.53 -1.61 -31.20
CA LEU A 708 7.22 -1.46 -32.47
C LEU A 708 7.53 -2.84 -33.07
N VAL A 709 7.43 -2.93 -34.39
CA VAL A 709 7.86 -4.08 -35.19
C VAL A 709 8.87 -3.57 -36.19
N VAL A 710 10.04 -4.19 -36.25
CA VAL A 710 11.09 -3.85 -37.21
C VAL A 710 11.18 -4.97 -38.23
N GLU A 711 10.97 -4.66 -39.50
CA GLU A 711 11.26 -5.55 -40.62
C GLU A 711 12.49 -4.99 -41.37
N GLY A 712 13.62 -5.68 -41.29
CA GLY A 712 14.91 -5.24 -41.82
C GLY A 712 16.04 -5.42 -40.82
N ASP A 713 17.18 -4.80 -41.10
CA ASP A 713 18.39 -4.91 -40.27
C ASP A 713 18.30 -4.06 -38.99
N VAL A 714 18.55 -4.67 -37.83
CA VAL A 714 18.42 -4.02 -36.51
C VAL A 714 19.44 -2.87 -36.32
N PRO A 715 20.73 -3.01 -36.66
CA PRO A 715 21.67 -1.89 -36.69
C PRO A 715 21.20 -0.69 -37.51
N GLN A 716 20.61 -0.92 -38.69
CA GLN A 716 20.00 0.15 -39.50
C GLN A 716 18.80 0.79 -38.79
N ALA A 717 17.94 -0.01 -38.15
CA ALA A 717 16.83 0.49 -37.36
C ALA A 717 17.29 1.38 -36.20
N CYS A 718 18.33 0.97 -35.47
CA CYS A 718 18.94 1.79 -34.42
C CYS A 718 19.51 3.11 -34.96
N THR A 719 20.08 3.09 -36.17
CA THR A 719 20.57 4.30 -36.85
C THR A 719 19.44 5.26 -37.20
N VAL A 720 18.33 4.75 -37.73
CA VAL A 720 17.13 5.56 -38.01
C VAL A 720 16.54 6.15 -36.72
N VAL A 721 16.49 5.39 -35.63
CA VAL A 721 16.02 5.89 -34.32
C VAL A 721 16.95 6.99 -33.78
N ARG A 722 18.28 6.85 -33.87
CA ARG A 722 19.21 7.93 -33.49
C ARG A 722 18.99 9.20 -34.31
N ILE A 723 18.78 9.06 -35.62
CA ILE A 723 18.45 10.20 -36.48
C ILE A 723 17.16 10.87 -36.02
N LEU A 724 16.12 10.09 -35.71
CA LEU A 724 14.84 10.61 -35.21
C LEU A 724 15.03 11.37 -33.90
N ASP A 725 15.75 10.80 -32.93
CA ASP A 725 16.06 11.47 -31.65
C ASP A 725 16.79 12.79 -31.87
N MET A 726 17.78 12.83 -32.78
CA MET A 726 18.50 14.06 -33.11
C MET A 726 17.60 15.12 -33.75
N VAL A 727 16.70 14.71 -34.63
CA VAL A 727 15.74 15.58 -35.30
C VAL A 727 14.73 16.12 -34.29
N GLU A 728 14.22 15.30 -33.37
CA GLU A 728 13.32 15.73 -32.30
C GLU A 728 13.97 16.76 -31.38
N VAL A 729 15.25 16.60 -31.03
CA VAL A 729 16.00 17.60 -30.24
C VAL A 729 16.14 18.93 -30.99
N LEU A 730 16.34 18.90 -32.30
CA LEU A 730 16.39 20.11 -33.14
C LEU A 730 15.02 20.79 -33.19
N LEU A 731 13.95 20.03 -33.42
CA LEU A 731 12.61 20.57 -33.64
C LEU A 731 11.94 21.06 -32.35
N LEU A 732 12.04 20.30 -31.26
CA LEU A 732 11.17 20.45 -30.10
C LEU A 732 11.81 21.31 -29.00
N PRO A 733 11.04 22.13 -28.27
CA PRO A 733 11.50 22.77 -27.05
C PRO A 733 12.09 21.74 -26.08
N LYS A 734 13.09 22.14 -25.26
CA LYS A 734 13.82 21.23 -24.35
C LYS A 734 12.89 20.40 -23.47
N ILE A 735 11.78 20.97 -23.03
CA ILE A 735 10.76 20.33 -22.19
C ILE A 735 10.14 19.13 -22.92
N VAL A 736 9.70 19.32 -24.17
CA VAL A 736 9.07 18.28 -24.98
C VAL A 736 10.09 17.26 -25.49
N ALA A 737 11.26 17.72 -25.94
CA ALA A 737 12.30 16.85 -26.47
C ALA A 737 12.80 15.83 -25.43
N LYS A 738 12.87 16.20 -24.15
CA LYS A 738 13.24 15.29 -23.05
C LYS A 738 12.29 14.10 -22.90
N LEU A 739 11.03 14.25 -23.31
CA LEU A 739 10.02 13.18 -23.28
C LEU A 739 10.16 12.24 -24.47
N ALA A 740 10.59 12.77 -25.62
CA ALA A 740 10.67 12.03 -26.88
C ALA A 740 11.94 11.14 -26.96
N VAL A 741 13.08 11.65 -26.47
CA VAL A 741 14.39 11.00 -26.65
C VAL A 741 14.90 10.28 -25.39
N LYS A 742 15.72 9.24 -25.58
CA LYS A 742 16.32 8.48 -24.46
C LYS A 742 17.24 9.33 -23.58
N ARG A 743 18.01 10.25 -24.17
CA ARG A 743 18.92 11.16 -23.45
C ARG A 743 19.02 12.49 -24.18
N TYR A 744 18.61 13.58 -23.52
CA TYR A 744 18.70 14.92 -24.10
C TYR A 744 20.18 15.37 -24.18
N PRO A 745 20.71 15.73 -25.36
CA PRO A 745 22.13 15.96 -25.52
C PRO A 745 22.57 17.38 -25.09
N SER A 746 23.82 17.49 -24.63
CA SER A 746 24.49 18.72 -24.22
C SER A 746 25.01 19.56 -25.39
N TRP A 747 24.24 19.69 -26.49
CA TRP A 747 24.65 20.56 -27.61
C TRP A 747 24.61 22.05 -27.26
N SER A 748 25.48 22.83 -27.91
CA SER A 748 25.52 24.29 -27.75
C SER A 748 24.18 24.94 -28.13
N PRO A 749 23.80 26.06 -27.47
CA PRO A 749 22.60 26.81 -27.83
C PRO A 749 22.57 27.20 -29.31
N VAL A 750 23.70 27.62 -29.87
CA VAL A 750 23.88 27.99 -31.29
C VAL A 750 23.44 26.85 -32.21
N ARG A 751 23.94 25.62 -31.99
CA ARG A 751 23.54 24.45 -32.79
C ARG A 751 22.04 24.17 -32.68
N LYS A 752 21.48 24.29 -31.47
CA LYS A 752 20.06 24.01 -31.21
C LYS A 752 19.14 25.04 -31.85
N TYR A 753 19.35 26.33 -31.62
CA TYR A 753 18.44 27.39 -32.07
C TYR A 753 18.59 27.68 -33.57
N LEU A 754 19.81 27.84 -34.10
CA LEU A 754 20.00 28.05 -35.54
C LEU A 754 19.62 26.81 -36.33
N GLY A 755 20.00 25.62 -35.85
CA GLY A 755 19.59 24.35 -36.44
C GLY A 755 18.07 24.23 -36.51
N ARG A 756 17.37 24.52 -35.40
CA ARG A 756 15.90 24.56 -35.35
C ARG A 756 15.31 25.48 -36.41
N CYS A 757 15.72 26.76 -36.44
CA CYS A 757 15.22 27.73 -37.41
C CYS A 757 15.43 27.25 -38.84
N MET A 758 16.63 26.76 -39.17
CA MET A 758 16.94 26.26 -40.51
C MET A 758 16.14 25.01 -40.89
N VAL A 759 15.89 24.09 -39.95
CA VAL A 759 15.08 22.89 -40.19
C VAL A 759 13.62 23.28 -40.42
N TYR A 760 13.02 24.13 -39.57
CA TYR A 760 11.62 24.55 -39.75
C TYR A 760 11.41 25.29 -41.08
N VAL A 761 12.29 26.24 -41.42
CA VAL A 761 12.22 26.99 -42.69
C VAL A 761 12.27 26.02 -43.87
N ARG A 762 13.21 25.06 -43.88
CA ARG A 762 13.34 24.09 -44.99
C ARG A 762 12.24 23.03 -45.01
N ALA A 763 11.76 22.57 -43.85
CA ALA A 763 10.70 21.56 -43.78
C ALA A 763 9.36 22.09 -44.30
N VAL A 764 9.05 23.37 -44.01
CA VAL A 764 7.84 24.05 -44.48
C VAL A 764 7.97 24.44 -45.96
N LEU A 765 9.08 25.07 -46.37
CA LEU A 765 9.29 25.54 -47.75
C LEU A 765 9.59 24.41 -48.75
N GLY A 766 10.07 23.25 -48.27
CA GLY A 766 10.15 22.03 -49.05
C GLY A 766 11.40 21.82 -49.90
N PHE A 767 12.46 22.58 -49.66
CA PHE A 767 13.74 22.47 -50.37
C PHE A 767 14.80 21.73 -49.55
#